data_AF-A0A2G6PCT7-F1
#
_entry.id   AF-A0A2G6PCT7-F1
#
_cell.length_a   1.000
_cell.length_b   1.000
_cell.length_c   1.000
_cell.angle_alpha   90.00
_cell.angle_beta   90.00
_cell.angle_gamma   90.00
#
_symmetry.space_group_name_H-M   'P 1'
#
loop_
_entity.id
_entity.type
_entity.pdbx_description
1 polymer ?
#
loop_
_entity_poly.entity_id
_entity_poly.type
_entity_poly.pdbx_seq_one_letter_code
_entity_poly.pdbx_strand_id
1 'polypeptide(L)'
;MDLMRRFIIPLFIALIFFFLCGSLSAEAQSDAPWQIAEALDQQFFAVQKHVLLGNQDEANAALDEAEALLSQLVNAGLPAVSEEAVQEAIEMARQGIVEDNSNMLAAAKGHGRTAVLLGSYLQTIAAIEAGDVEMAQAWLLVRDFRTSTRFERPGADATLALNMLAEGELSVEEAQARVTADLFDTYQGKMQETLVAAADENQFPGRRSESASLTQGYWRILADSFAEQVGAESRSQVDADFAGLLAAAIAEDEAATQEYAASLQGAVQNFRAAALSTEELVRRTGQLIRYMSLVPIEYERGVEDGKVFLAFEIQEAVTFMSGAQAAFADLRPTLYLDNPELVETVQAQLNEIEADLALANRNEAVLPVREMQHNVTALDKNLNELLPDEWNQLDPDADFDVIATVLDQVETAVAQGQYEMAESAHLEAYAVFDFGPEPHLLAFAPEQVALIDGLFWQGYNGERGLAEALALKESPETIASIRANLDEALMAAQRTLGDLPSAPGAIITNAAIIVFREGLEAVVILAALTASFVGVMSRYRRYVGLGALAAFIATILTGILMQQLLSSFVRFGERLEAVVSLVAIGVILLITNWFFHKAYWTDHMKNQHVKKSGLMKETEAGQVLGLVMLGFTSIYREGFETALFLQALLLDAGPSIVLRGIALGMVGVILAGVFTFVLQRKLPYMKMFVATAFLIGLVLITMIGHTVHIMQKVGWMTLHPIKGLNIPYWTGLWFGLFPTWESIGGQVAAAVFVIGSYYLAEFYRHREREKLRQKREARKRERAAKQNL
;
A
#
# COMPACT_ATOMS: atom_id res chain seq x y z
N MET A 1 -45.01 54.28 39.07
CA MET A 1 -44.36 53.39 40.05
C MET A 1 -45.02 52.00 40.15
N ASP A 2 -46.31 51.83 39.82
CA ASP A 2 -46.98 50.51 39.90
C ASP A 2 -46.62 49.49 38.80
N LEU A 3 -46.16 49.93 37.63
CA LEU A 3 -45.78 49.01 36.56
C LEU A 3 -44.44 48.30 36.82
N MET A 4 -43.48 48.98 37.48
CA MET A 4 -42.18 48.37 37.83
C MET A 4 -42.33 47.28 38.89
N ARG A 5 -43.22 47.44 39.88
CA ARG A 5 -43.43 46.44 40.93
C ARG A 5 -44.08 45.16 40.42
N ARG A 6 -44.93 45.23 39.39
CA ARG A 6 -45.67 44.06 38.88
C ARG A 6 -44.84 43.12 38.01
N PHE A 7 -43.75 43.59 37.42
CA PHE A 7 -42.91 42.77 36.54
C PHE A 7 -41.52 42.47 37.11
N ILE A 8 -40.90 43.42 37.82
CA ILE A 8 -39.52 43.24 38.28
C ILE A 8 -39.46 42.29 39.47
N ILE A 9 -40.43 42.38 40.40
CA ILE A 9 -40.44 41.52 41.60
C ILE A 9 -40.64 40.03 41.25
N PRO A 10 -41.61 39.62 40.40
CA PRO A 10 -41.72 38.21 40.03
C PRO A 10 -40.54 37.74 39.17
N LEU A 11 -39.93 38.61 38.36
CA LEU A 11 -38.72 38.27 37.60
C LEU A 11 -37.53 38.05 38.53
N PHE A 12 -37.38 38.86 39.58
CA PHE A 12 -36.30 38.72 40.57
C PHE A 12 -36.50 37.47 41.44
N ILE A 13 -37.75 37.16 41.80
CA ILE A 13 -38.08 35.92 42.53
C ILE A 13 -37.85 34.70 41.62
N ALA A 14 -38.20 34.76 40.34
CA ALA A 14 -37.90 33.70 39.38
C ALA A 14 -36.38 33.53 39.16
N LEU A 15 -35.61 34.62 39.13
CA LEU A 15 -34.15 34.58 39.00
C LEU A 15 -33.47 33.99 40.24
N ILE A 16 -33.96 34.33 41.44
CA ILE A 16 -33.51 33.76 42.70
C ILE A 16 -33.91 32.28 42.80
N PHE A 17 -35.10 31.90 42.33
CA PHE A 17 -35.54 30.50 42.29
C PHE A 17 -34.73 29.69 41.25
N PHE A 18 -34.34 30.30 40.13
CA PHE A 18 -33.45 29.68 39.13
C PHE A 18 -32.02 29.51 39.67
N PHE A 19 -31.52 30.47 40.46
CA PHE A 19 -30.22 30.35 41.14
C PHE A 19 -30.24 29.38 42.33
N LEU A 20 -31.37 29.25 43.06
CA LEU A 20 -31.51 28.29 44.17
C LEU A 20 -31.88 26.87 43.71
N CYS A 21 -32.52 26.70 42.55
CA CYS A 21 -32.74 25.37 41.94
C CYS A 21 -31.55 24.89 41.09
N GLY A 22 -30.63 25.79 40.70
CA GLY A 22 -29.38 25.44 40.02
C GLY A 22 -28.32 24.80 40.92
N SER A 23 -28.59 24.69 42.22
CA SER A 23 -27.80 23.94 43.21
C SER A 23 -28.52 22.66 43.65
N LEU A 24 -29.14 21.96 42.69
CA LEU A 24 -29.34 20.51 42.83
C LEU A 24 -27.97 19.90 42.58
N SER A 25 -27.49 19.18 43.60
CA SER A 25 -26.25 18.43 43.65
C SER A 25 -25.78 18.01 42.26
N ALA A 26 -24.69 18.61 41.79
CA ALA A 26 -23.79 17.88 40.92
C ALA A 26 -23.35 16.68 41.76
N GLU A 27 -23.94 15.51 41.54
CA GLU A 27 -23.24 14.28 41.84
C GLU A 27 -21.87 14.45 41.19
N ALA A 28 -20.83 14.50 42.03
CA ALA A 28 -19.47 14.46 41.53
C ALA A 28 -19.40 13.20 40.67
N GLN A 29 -19.31 13.39 39.35
CA GLN A 29 -19.09 12.31 38.42
C GLN A 29 -17.81 11.64 38.92
N SER A 30 -17.93 10.39 39.37
CA SER A 30 -16.76 9.63 39.83
C SER A 30 -15.75 9.64 38.70
N ASP A 31 -14.52 10.09 39.00
CA ASP A 31 -13.46 10.15 38.00
C ASP A 31 -13.31 8.77 37.34
N ALA A 32 -13.13 8.76 36.02
CA ALA A 32 -12.96 7.51 35.29
C ALA A 32 -11.67 6.80 35.73
N PRO A 33 -11.60 5.45 35.73
CA PRO A 33 -10.43 4.72 36.20
C PRO A 33 -9.09 5.20 35.61
N TRP A 34 -9.08 5.56 34.32
CA TRP A 34 -7.89 6.07 33.64
C TRP A 34 -7.41 7.43 34.15
N GLN A 35 -8.31 8.30 34.61
CA GLN A 35 -7.95 9.59 35.18
C GLN A 35 -7.28 9.40 36.55
N ILE A 36 -7.80 8.46 37.34
CA ILE A 36 -7.27 8.14 38.66
C ILE A 36 -5.89 7.45 38.51
N ALA A 37 -5.76 6.51 37.57
CA ALA A 37 -4.51 5.83 37.25
C ALA A 37 -3.42 6.82 36.79
N GLU A 38 -3.74 7.74 35.88
CA GLU A 38 -2.82 8.79 35.42
C GLU A 38 -2.41 9.72 36.57
N ALA A 39 -3.35 10.10 37.44
CA ALA A 39 -3.04 10.90 38.63
C ALA A 39 -2.10 10.16 39.59
N LEU A 40 -2.27 8.84 39.76
CA LEU A 40 -1.40 8.01 40.60
C LEU A 40 0.03 7.96 40.05
N ASP A 41 0.19 7.74 38.74
CA ASP A 41 1.49 7.77 38.05
C ASP A 41 2.18 9.14 38.24
N GLN A 42 1.41 10.23 38.19
CA GLN A 42 1.92 11.59 38.44
C GLN A 42 2.40 11.77 39.88
N GLN A 43 1.75 11.15 40.87
CA GLN A 43 2.21 11.20 42.26
C GLN A 43 3.51 10.43 42.45
N PHE A 44 3.68 9.22 41.88
CA PHE A 44 4.97 8.51 41.93
C PHE A 44 6.10 9.33 41.30
N PHE A 45 5.84 10.00 40.18
CA PHE A 45 6.81 10.93 39.59
C PHE A 45 7.09 12.13 40.50
N ALA A 46 6.06 12.69 41.15
CA ALA A 46 6.21 13.78 42.10
C ALA A 46 7.09 13.39 43.28
N VAL A 47 6.90 12.20 43.88
CA VAL A 47 7.74 11.67 44.96
C VAL A 47 9.21 11.67 44.55
N GLN A 48 9.53 11.06 43.41
CA GLN A 48 10.91 10.99 42.90
C GLN A 48 11.49 12.40 42.69
N LYS A 49 10.73 13.30 42.06
CA LYS A 49 11.13 14.69 41.82
C LYS A 49 11.40 15.45 43.12
N HIS A 50 10.54 15.32 44.13
CA HIS A 50 10.67 16.03 45.39
C HIS A 50 11.88 15.54 46.21
N VAL A 51 12.17 14.24 46.20
CA VAL A 51 13.40 13.69 46.81
C VAL A 51 14.64 14.23 46.09
N LEU A 52 14.67 14.23 44.76
CA LEU A 52 15.78 14.81 43.98
C LEU A 52 16.02 16.30 44.25
N LEU A 53 14.98 17.05 44.64
CA LEU A 53 15.06 18.46 45.02
C LEU A 53 15.38 18.68 46.51
N GLY A 54 15.48 17.60 47.31
CA GLY A 54 15.75 17.66 48.75
C GLY A 54 14.53 17.98 49.62
N ASN A 55 13.32 17.87 49.08
CA ASN A 55 12.06 18.21 49.75
C ASN A 55 11.32 16.95 50.24
N GLN A 56 11.80 16.32 51.32
CA GLN A 56 11.21 15.07 51.85
C GLN A 56 9.75 15.23 52.33
N ASP A 57 9.38 16.39 52.89
CA ASP A 57 8.00 16.63 53.33
C ASP A 57 7.01 16.64 52.15
N GLU A 58 7.40 17.26 51.03
CA GLU A 58 6.59 17.27 49.80
C GLU A 58 6.54 15.88 49.15
N ALA A 59 7.63 15.10 49.24
CA ALA A 59 7.65 13.72 48.78
C ALA A 59 6.70 12.82 49.59
N ASN A 60 6.68 12.94 50.92
CA ASN A 60 5.73 12.21 51.76
C ASN A 60 4.28 12.64 51.49
N ALA A 61 4.03 13.93 51.29
CA ALA A 61 2.68 14.42 50.95
C ALA A 61 2.18 13.88 49.60
N ALA A 62 3.07 13.79 48.59
CA ALA A 62 2.73 13.16 47.31
C ALA A 62 2.44 11.65 47.46
N LEU A 63 3.15 10.97 48.37
CA LEU A 63 2.92 9.56 48.66
C LEU A 63 1.59 9.32 49.39
N ASP A 64 1.21 10.21 50.31
CA ASP A 64 -0.10 10.18 50.97
C ASP A 64 -1.25 10.39 49.95
N GLU A 65 -1.06 11.26 48.97
CA GLU A 65 -2.01 11.44 47.86
C GLU A 65 -2.10 10.18 46.97
N ALA A 66 -0.99 9.49 46.75
CA ALA A 66 -0.97 8.21 46.04
C ALA A 66 -1.80 7.12 46.76
N GLU A 67 -1.72 7.04 48.10
CA GLU A 67 -2.57 6.14 48.91
C GLU A 67 -4.07 6.49 48.79
N ALA A 68 -4.39 7.78 48.75
CA ALA A 68 -5.77 8.24 48.54
C ALA A 68 -6.29 7.86 47.14
N LEU A 69 -5.47 8.01 46.10
CA LEU A 69 -5.81 7.62 44.73
C LEU A 69 -5.96 6.10 44.58
N LEU A 70 -5.12 5.31 45.25
CA LEU A 70 -5.31 3.85 45.33
C LEU A 70 -6.69 3.51 45.92
N SER A 71 -7.09 4.16 47.01
CA SER A 71 -8.42 3.96 47.60
C SER A 71 -9.55 4.27 46.62
N GLN A 72 -9.37 5.27 45.74
CA GLN A 72 -10.33 5.59 44.68
C GLN A 72 -10.36 4.51 43.58
N LEU A 73 -9.20 3.99 43.16
CA LEU A 73 -9.13 2.87 42.21
C LEU A 73 -9.80 1.60 42.75
N VAL A 74 -9.60 1.27 44.03
CA VAL A 74 -10.28 0.14 44.69
C VAL A 74 -11.80 0.33 44.66
N ASN A 75 -12.29 1.54 44.94
CA ASN A 75 -13.72 1.84 44.84
C ASN A 75 -14.25 1.77 43.39
N ALA A 76 -13.39 2.04 42.40
CA ALA A 76 -13.72 1.92 40.98
C ALA A 76 -13.66 0.47 40.45
N GLY A 77 -13.25 -0.50 41.28
CA GLY A 77 -13.20 -1.92 40.93
C GLY A 77 -11.79 -2.49 40.71
N LEU A 78 -10.73 -1.85 41.21
CA LEU A 78 -9.38 -2.43 41.13
C LEU A 78 -9.32 -3.78 41.87
N PRO A 79 -8.83 -4.86 41.24
CA PRO A 79 -8.71 -6.17 41.88
C PRO A 79 -7.74 -6.18 43.08
N ALA A 80 -8.00 -7.04 44.06
CA ALA A 80 -7.22 -7.12 45.30
C ALA A 80 -5.72 -7.44 45.07
N VAL A 81 -5.39 -8.27 44.08
CA VAL A 81 -3.99 -8.60 43.74
C VAL A 81 -3.25 -7.34 43.26
N SER A 82 -3.94 -6.46 42.53
CA SER A 82 -3.37 -5.19 42.07
C SER A 82 -3.35 -4.15 43.18
N GLU A 83 -4.32 -4.14 44.07
CA GLU A 83 -4.28 -3.31 45.27
C GLU A 83 -3.03 -3.62 46.12
N GLU A 84 -2.78 -4.91 46.39
CA GLU A 84 -1.59 -5.36 47.13
C GLU A 84 -0.29 -4.93 46.43
N ALA A 85 -0.20 -5.11 45.10
CA ALA A 85 0.97 -4.70 44.34
C ALA A 85 1.18 -3.17 44.32
N VAL A 86 0.12 -2.36 44.28
CA VAL A 86 0.28 -0.89 44.42
C VAL A 86 0.71 -0.52 45.83
N GLN A 87 0.23 -1.22 46.87
CA GLN A 87 0.71 -1.03 48.24
C GLN A 87 2.20 -1.38 48.39
N GLU A 88 2.67 -2.44 47.73
CA GLU A 88 4.10 -2.78 47.66
C GLU A 88 4.92 -1.65 47.01
N ALA A 89 4.42 -1.05 45.91
CA ALA A 89 5.06 0.11 45.29
C ALA A 89 5.14 1.32 46.23
N ILE A 90 4.06 1.60 46.97
CA ILE A 90 3.99 2.70 47.93
C ILE A 90 4.99 2.48 49.07
N GLU A 91 5.10 1.26 49.60
CA GLU A 91 6.06 0.93 50.64
C GLU A 91 7.51 0.99 50.12
N MET A 92 7.76 0.54 48.89
CA MET A 92 9.07 0.70 48.23
C MET A 92 9.42 2.19 48.05
N ALA A 93 8.46 3.04 47.66
CA ALA A 93 8.67 4.48 47.58
C ALA A 93 8.96 5.10 48.95
N ARG A 94 8.25 4.66 50.00
CA ARG A 94 8.46 5.09 51.38
C ARG A 94 9.88 4.78 51.85
N GLN A 95 10.37 3.58 51.57
CA GLN A 95 11.75 3.18 51.86
C GLN A 95 12.74 4.02 51.06
N GLY A 96 12.48 4.25 49.77
CA GLY A 96 13.30 5.11 48.92
C GLY A 96 13.43 6.55 49.40
N ILE A 97 12.37 7.13 49.99
CA ILE A 97 12.41 8.47 50.62
C ILE A 97 13.33 8.44 51.86
N VAL A 98 13.20 7.41 52.71
CA VAL A 98 13.98 7.28 53.95
C VAL A 98 15.46 7.05 53.66
N GLU A 99 15.78 6.24 52.67
CA GLU A 99 17.14 5.90 52.27
C GLU A 99 17.80 6.93 51.33
N ASP A 100 17.04 7.94 50.87
CA ASP A 100 17.46 8.88 49.82
C ASP A 100 17.92 8.15 48.53
N ASN A 101 17.24 7.04 48.21
CA ASN A 101 17.61 6.14 47.13
C ASN A 101 16.79 6.43 45.86
N SER A 102 17.36 7.22 44.96
CA SER A 102 16.69 7.62 43.72
C SER A 102 16.37 6.44 42.77
N ASN A 103 17.15 5.37 42.79
CA ASN A 103 16.91 4.18 41.97
C ASN A 103 15.71 3.40 42.51
N MET A 104 15.61 3.22 43.83
CA MET A 104 14.46 2.59 44.48
C MET A 104 13.15 3.36 44.22
N LEU A 105 13.20 4.70 44.21
CA LEU A 105 12.04 5.52 43.85
C LEU A 105 11.64 5.35 42.38
N ALA A 106 12.62 5.22 41.48
CA ALA A 106 12.37 4.94 40.07
C ALA A 106 11.76 3.54 39.85
N ALA A 107 12.25 2.54 40.58
CA ALA A 107 11.67 1.20 40.62
C ALA A 107 10.23 1.20 41.16
N ALA A 108 9.97 1.91 42.26
CA ALA A 108 8.64 2.03 42.84
C ALA A 108 7.62 2.62 41.86
N LYS A 109 8.02 3.65 41.11
CA LYS A 109 7.21 4.23 40.03
C LYS A 109 6.84 3.19 38.96
N GLY A 110 7.83 2.45 38.45
CA GLY A 110 7.58 1.39 37.46
C GLY A 110 6.66 0.27 37.99
N HIS A 111 6.79 -0.04 39.29
CA HIS A 111 5.99 -1.05 39.96
C HIS A 111 4.53 -0.61 40.10
N GLY A 112 4.30 0.64 40.55
CA GLY A 112 2.97 1.21 40.70
C GLY A 112 2.21 1.22 39.38
N ARG A 113 2.83 1.69 38.30
CA ARG A 113 2.23 1.71 36.95
C ARG A 113 1.79 0.32 36.51
N THR A 114 2.70 -0.66 36.56
CA THR A 114 2.41 -2.02 36.08
C THR A 114 1.44 -2.79 36.97
N ALA A 115 1.39 -2.50 38.27
CA ALA A 115 0.38 -3.02 39.18
C ALA A 115 -1.05 -2.57 38.81
N VAL A 116 -1.21 -1.30 38.42
CA VAL A 116 -2.49 -0.78 37.90
C VAL A 116 -2.83 -1.41 36.55
N LEU A 117 -1.85 -1.57 35.64
CA LEU A 117 -2.07 -2.22 34.33
C LEU A 117 -2.52 -3.69 34.48
N LEU A 118 -1.95 -4.43 35.43
CA LEU A 118 -2.42 -5.76 35.79
C LEU A 118 -3.89 -5.73 36.23
N GLY A 119 -4.25 -4.74 37.07
CA GLY A 119 -5.61 -4.61 37.60
C GLY A 119 -6.61 -4.26 36.52
N SER A 120 -6.21 -3.37 35.61
CA SER A 120 -6.96 -3.01 34.42
C SER A 120 -7.23 -4.21 33.52
N TYR A 121 -6.20 -5.02 33.21
CA TYR A 121 -6.37 -6.24 32.43
C TYR A 121 -7.38 -7.18 33.09
N LEU A 122 -7.16 -7.53 34.36
CA LEU A 122 -8.03 -8.43 35.12
C LEU A 122 -9.48 -7.93 35.19
N GLN A 123 -9.67 -6.64 35.43
CA GLN A 123 -10.99 -6.02 35.52
C GLN A 123 -11.69 -5.93 34.17
N THR A 124 -10.95 -5.66 33.10
CA THR A 124 -11.47 -5.67 31.71
C THR A 124 -11.99 -7.06 31.36
N ILE A 125 -11.21 -8.12 31.63
CA ILE A 125 -11.61 -9.50 31.36
C ILE A 125 -12.82 -9.91 32.21
N ALA A 126 -12.81 -9.61 33.51
CA ALA A 126 -13.93 -9.92 34.40
C ALA A 126 -15.22 -9.19 33.98
N ALA A 127 -15.12 -7.96 33.48
CA ALA A 127 -16.27 -7.20 32.97
C ALA A 127 -16.83 -7.80 31.67
N ILE A 128 -15.97 -8.27 30.75
CA ILE A 128 -16.38 -9.00 29.54
C ILE A 128 -17.16 -10.26 29.93
N GLU A 129 -16.63 -11.07 30.86
CA GLU A 129 -17.27 -12.30 31.34
C GLU A 129 -18.63 -12.03 32.00
N ALA A 130 -18.76 -10.90 32.70
CA ALA A 130 -20.01 -10.46 33.30
C ALA A 130 -21.01 -9.86 32.29
N GLY A 131 -20.60 -9.62 31.04
CA GLY A 131 -21.39 -8.93 30.02
C GLY A 131 -21.53 -7.42 30.25
N ASP A 132 -20.67 -6.83 31.09
CA ASP A 132 -20.64 -5.40 31.39
C ASP A 132 -19.65 -4.70 30.45
N VAL A 133 -20.10 -4.42 29.23
CA VAL A 133 -19.25 -3.84 28.18
C VAL A 133 -18.82 -2.41 28.51
N GLU A 134 -19.65 -1.64 29.22
CA GLU A 134 -19.32 -0.27 29.62
C GLU A 134 -18.14 -0.26 30.62
N MET A 135 -18.18 -1.14 31.62
CA MET A 135 -17.07 -1.31 32.56
C MET A 135 -15.80 -1.82 31.85
N ALA A 136 -15.94 -2.78 30.93
CA ALA A 136 -14.81 -3.27 30.14
C ALA A 136 -14.15 -2.16 29.31
N GLN A 137 -14.95 -1.32 28.65
CA GLN A 137 -14.45 -0.17 27.88
C GLN A 137 -13.77 0.87 28.77
N ALA A 138 -14.32 1.14 29.96
CA ALA A 138 -13.76 2.11 30.90
C ALA A 138 -12.38 1.68 31.43
N TRP A 139 -12.22 0.40 31.77
CA TRP A 139 -10.94 -0.13 32.25
C TRP A 139 -9.94 -0.38 31.13
N LEU A 140 -10.37 -0.78 29.93
CA LEU A 140 -9.47 -0.97 28.78
C LEU A 140 -8.68 0.31 28.43
N LEU A 141 -9.19 1.50 28.76
CA LEU A 141 -8.45 2.76 28.59
C LEU A 141 -7.18 2.85 29.44
N VAL A 142 -7.10 2.09 30.54
CA VAL A 142 -5.91 1.97 31.38
C VAL A 142 -5.01 0.88 30.82
N ARG A 143 -4.39 1.16 29.68
CA ARG A 143 -3.46 0.23 29.02
C ARG A 143 -2.27 0.98 28.45
N ASP A 144 -1.17 0.27 28.31
CA ASP A 144 -0.09 0.72 27.45
C ASP A 144 -0.33 0.29 26.01
N PHE A 145 0.33 0.96 25.09
CA PHE A 145 0.31 0.65 23.67
C PHE A 145 1.72 0.29 23.23
N ARG A 146 1.85 -0.67 22.32
CA ARG A 146 3.13 -0.96 21.67
C ARG A 146 3.65 0.33 21.04
N THR A 147 4.96 0.57 21.19
CA THR A 147 5.62 1.67 20.47
C THR A 147 5.41 1.42 18.98
N SER A 148 4.67 2.31 18.32
CA SER A 148 4.49 2.24 16.88
C SER A 148 5.87 2.30 16.24
N THR A 149 6.31 1.20 15.65
CA THR A 149 7.49 1.24 14.79
C THR A 149 7.08 1.82 13.45
N ARG A 150 8.05 2.12 12.58
CA ARG A 150 7.78 2.55 11.19
C ARG A 150 6.97 1.50 10.40
N PHE A 151 6.67 0.33 10.97
CA PHE A 151 6.05 -0.84 10.32
C PHE A 151 4.94 -1.55 11.12
N GLU A 152 4.66 -1.11 12.35
CA GLU A 152 3.66 -1.75 13.22
C GLU A 152 2.75 -0.69 13.81
N ARG A 153 1.44 -0.78 13.51
CA ARG A 153 0.41 0.01 14.17
C ARG A 153 0.05 -0.63 15.52
N PRO A 154 -0.25 0.17 16.56
CA PRO A 154 -0.92 -0.34 17.75
C PRO A 154 -2.29 -0.91 17.32
N GLY A 155 -2.57 -2.16 17.69
CA GLY A 155 -3.85 -2.79 17.39
C GLY A 155 -5.02 -1.99 17.96
N ALA A 156 -6.11 -1.86 17.17
CA ALA A 156 -7.40 -1.38 17.67
C ALA A 156 -8.32 -2.56 18.05
N ASP A 157 -7.79 -3.78 18.03
CA ASP A 157 -8.56 -5.02 18.03
C ASP A 157 -9.33 -5.24 19.33
N ALA A 158 -8.74 -4.92 20.49
CA ALA A 158 -9.49 -4.99 21.74
C ALA A 158 -10.67 -3.99 21.78
N THR A 159 -10.47 -2.78 21.28
CA THR A 159 -11.53 -1.76 21.25
C THR A 159 -12.64 -2.17 20.28
N LEU A 160 -12.28 -2.66 19.10
CA LEU A 160 -13.23 -3.16 18.11
C LEU A 160 -13.99 -4.38 18.63
N ALA A 161 -13.30 -5.33 19.27
CA ALA A 161 -13.92 -6.50 19.88
C ALA A 161 -14.97 -6.13 20.93
N LEU A 162 -14.69 -5.13 21.78
CA LEU A 162 -15.68 -4.64 22.74
C LEU A 162 -16.87 -3.95 22.06
N ASN A 163 -16.66 -3.19 20.98
CA ASN A 163 -17.75 -2.57 20.22
C ASN A 163 -18.65 -3.62 19.55
N MET A 164 -18.05 -4.60 18.89
CA MET A 164 -18.75 -5.73 18.28
C MET A 164 -19.47 -6.59 19.31
N LEU A 165 -18.91 -6.76 20.51
CA LEU A 165 -19.61 -7.40 21.65
C LEU A 165 -20.83 -6.57 22.09
N ALA A 166 -20.70 -5.24 22.17
CA ALA A 166 -21.81 -4.34 22.49
C ALA A 166 -22.94 -4.41 21.45
N GLU A 167 -22.57 -4.59 20.18
CA GLU A 167 -23.49 -4.71 19.03
C GLU A 167 -24.08 -6.12 18.89
N GLY A 168 -23.56 -7.11 19.62
CA GLY A 168 -24.00 -8.50 19.60
C GLY A 168 -23.48 -9.31 18.41
N GLU A 169 -22.42 -8.82 17.74
CA GLU A 169 -21.77 -9.48 16.60
C GLU A 169 -20.75 -10.54 17.03
N LEU A 170 -20.16 -10.39 18.22
CA LEU A 170 -19.22 -11.33 18.83
C LEU A 170 -19.82 -11.97 20.09
N SER A 171 -19.47 -13.23 20.35
CA SER A 171 -19.72 -13.85 21.65
C SER A 171 -18.75 -13.32 22.73
N VAL A 172 -19.12 -13.49 24.01
CA VAL A 172 -18.27 -13.13 25.16
C VAL A 172 -16.90 -13.83 25.07
N GLU A 173 -16.89 -15.11 24.72
CA GLU A 173 -15.67 -15.93 24.61
C GLU A 173 -14.75 -15.43 23.49
N GLU A 174 -15.30 -15.08 22.32
CA GLU A 174 -14.52 -14.54 21.20
C GLU A 174 -14.01 -13.12 21.48
N ALA A 175 -14.82 -12.28 22.11
CA ALA A 175 -14.41 -10.92 22.50
C ALA A 175 -13.28 -10.96 23.53
N GLN A 176 -13.40 -11.83 24.55
CA GLN A 176 -12.36 -12.06 25.54
C GLN A 176 -11.06 -12.52 24.89
N ALA A 177 -11.12 -13.51 23.97
CA ALA A 177 -9.94 -14.00 23.28
C ALA A 177 -9.23 -12.90 22.47
N ARG A 178 -9.97 -12.06 21.74
CA ARG A 178 -9.41 -10.95 20.96
C ARG A 178 -8.80 -9.86 21.85
N VAL A 179 -9.49 -9.47 22.93
CA VAL A 179 -8.97 -8.47 23.88
C VAL A 179 -7.71 -8.98 24.57
N THR A 180 -7.69 -10.23 25.04
CA THR A 180 -6.50 -10.83 25.65
C THR A 180 -5.35 -10.90 24.66
N ALA A 181 -5.60 -11.29 23.41
CA ALA A 181 -4.55 -11.37 22.38
C ALA A 181 -3.89 -10.00 22.12
N ASP A 182 -4.67 -8.94 21.93
CA ASP A 182 -4.19 -7.56 21.71
C ASP A 182 -3.36 -7.03 22.89
N LEU A 183 -3.86 -7.22 24.12
CA LEU A 183 -3.17 -6.78 25.33
C LEU A 183 -1.88 -7.57 25.58
N PHE A 184 -1.91 -8.89 25.38
CA PHE A 184 -0.73 -9.75 25.58
C PHE A 184 0.36 -9.46 24.55
N ASP A 185 0.01 -9.22 23.28
CA ASP A 185 0.97 -8.79 22.27
C ASP A 185 1.66 -7.49 22.68
N THR A 186 0.86 -6.51 23.10
CA THR A 186 1.36 -5.21 23.55
C THR A 186 2.30 -5.32 24.75
N TYR A 187 1.88 -6.02 25.80
CA TYR A 187 2.68 -6.16 27.02
C TYR A 187 3.91 -7.03 26.81
N GLN A 188 3.86 -8.00 25.90
CA GLN A 188 5.04 -8.78 25.51
C GLN A 188 6.09 -7.90 24.81
N GLY A 189 5.68 -7.07 23.84
CA GLY A 189 6.58 -6.11 23.19
C GLY A 189 7.18 -5.12 24.20
N LYS A 190 6.36 -4.59 25.12
CA LYS A 190 6.81 -3.68 26.19
C LYS A 190 7.77 -4.32 27.19
N MET A 191 7.54 -5.58 27.55
CA MET A 191 8.46 -6.36 28.38
C MET A 191 9.84 -6.46 27.72
N GLN A 192 9.90 -6.81 26.43
CA GLN A 192 11.17 -6.93 25.71
C GLN A 192 11.89 -5.57 25.59
N GLU A 193 11.16 -4.50 25.23
CA GLU A 193 11.68 -3.12 25.15
C GLU A 193 12.33 -2.71 26.48
N THR A 194 11.63 -2.93 27.59
CA THR A 194 12.08 -2.52 28.92
C THR A 194 13.18 -3.42 29.48
N LEU A 195 13.20 -4.71 29.12
CA LEU A 195 14.30 -5.62 29.44
C LEU A 195 15.62 -5.16 28.79
N VAL A 196 15.58 -4.77 27.51
CA VAL A 196 16.75 -4.20 26.81
C VAL A 196 17.18 -2.89 27.47
N ALA A 197 16.24 -2.00 27.78
CA ALA A 197 16.56 -0.73 28.45
C ALA A 197 17.14 -0.91 29.86
N ALA A 198 16.74 -1.97 30.59
CA ALA A 198 17.32 -2.31 31.89
C ALA A 198 18.79 -2.77 31.77
N ALA A 199 19.14 -3.42 30.67
CA ALA A 199 20.48 -3.94 30.39
C ALA A 199 21.43 -2.92 29.72
N ASP A 200 20.93 -1.80 29.19
CA ASP A 200 21.75 -0.82 28.48
C ASP A 200 22.65 0.00 29.43
N GLU A 201 23.95 -0.29 29.43
CA GLU A 201 24.98 0.41 30.23
C GLU A 201 25.04 1.93 29.95
N ASN A 202 24.55 2.39 28.80
CA ASN A 202 24.55 3.81 28.45
C ASN A 202 23.39 4.59 29.09
N GLN A 203 22.40 3.91 29.68
CA GLN A 203 21.27 4.54 30.35
C GLN A 203 21.63 5.00 31.77
N PHE A 204 20.94 6.04 32.24
CA PHE A 204 21.08 6.48 33.63
C PHE A 204 20.60 5.39 34.61
N PRO A 205 21.25 5.20 35.78
CA PRO A 205 20.89 4.16 36.76
C PRO A 205 19.40 4.15 37.13
N GLY A 206 18.82 5.33 37.39
CA GLY A 206 17.39 5.45 37.70
C GLY A 206 16.49 4.98 36.56
N ARG A 207 16.86 5.22 35.30
CA ARG A 207 16.08 4.75 34.14
C ARG A 207 16.17 3.23 33.96
N ARG A 208 17.34 2.64 34.25
CA ARG A 208 17.53 1.19 34.25
C ARG A 208 16.72 0.52 35.34
N SER A 209 16.72 1.09 36.55
CA SER A 209 15.94 0.60 37.68
C SER A 209 14.42 0.67 37.43
N GLU A 210 13.94 1.78 36.86
CA GLU A 210 12.55 1.89 36.39
C GLU A 210 12.23 0.84 35.32
N SER A 211 13.13 0.65 34.34
CA SER A 211 12.92 -0.32 33.25
C SER A 211 12.93 -1.77 33.74
N ALA A 212 13.81 -2.10 34.71
CA ALA A 212 13.84 -3.40 35.37
C ALA A 212 12.53 -3.70 36.13
N SER A 213 11.95 -2.67 36.76
CA SER A 213 10.66 -2.77 37.44
C SER A 213 9.50 -2.92 36.45
N LEU A 214 9.50 -2.12 35.37
CA LEU A 214 8.50 -2.21 34.31
C LEU A 214 8.51 -3.60 33.65
N THR A 215 9.68 -4.14 33.28
CA THR A 215 9.75 -5.46 32.64
C THR A 215 9.26 -6.58 33.57
N GLN A 216 9.57 -6.52 34.87
CA GLN A 216 9.03 -7.46 35.86
C GLN A 216 7.50 -7.33 35.96
N GLY A 217 6.99 -6.10 35.94
CA GLY A 217 5.57 -5.82 35.98
C GLY A 217 4.79 -6.38 34.78
N TYR A 218 5.27 -6.16 33.55
CA TYR A 218 4.68 -6.77 32.36
C TYR A 218 4.74 -8.30 32.41
N TRP A 219 5.86 -8.86 32.89
CA TRP A 219 6.02 -10.30 33.07
C TRP A 219 4.98 -10.93 34.03
N ARG A 220 4.54 -10.18 35.06
CA ARG A 220 3.45 -10.62 35.95
C ARG A 220 2.11 -10.77 35.22
N ILE A 221 1.86 -9.97 34.18
CA ILE A 221 0.63 -10.07 33.36
C ILE A 221 0.70 -11.29 32.43
N LEU A 222 1.86 -11.52 31.81
CA LEU A 222 2.08 -12.59 30.81
C LEU A 222 2.28 -13.97 31.45
N ALA A 223 2.12 -14.03 32.77
CA ALA A 223 2.78 -14.99 33.59
C ALA A 223 2.29 -16.41 33.48
N ASP A 224 0.98 -16.48 33.63
CA ASP A 224 0.23 -17.72 33.62
C ASP A 224 0.29 -18.32 32.22
N SER A 225 0.25 -17.49 31.17
CA SER A 225 0.44 -17.95 29.78
C SER A 225 1.81 -18.62 29.58
N PHE A 226 2.89 -18.07 30.15
CA PHE A 226 4.19 -18.73 30.12
C PHE A 226 4.18 -20.07 30.86
N ALA A 227 3.56 -20.12 32.04
CA ALA A 227 3.47 -21.34 32.83
C ALA A 227 2.65 -22.44 32.12
N GLU A 228 1.61 -22.06 31.37
CA GLU A 228 0.79 -22.96 30.56
C GLU A 228 1.58 -23.55 29.38
N GLN A 229 2.43 -22.74 28.73
CA GLN A 229 3.18 -23.17 27.55
C GLN A 229 4.48 -23.90 27.88
N VAL A 230 5.24 -23.39 28.85
CA VAL A 230 6.61 -23.86 29.16
C VAL A 230 6.65 -24.70 30.43
N GLY A 231 5.82 -24.38 31.41
CA GLY A 231 5.69 -25.11 32.68
C GLY A 231 6.00 -24.29 33.93
N ALA A 232 5.41 -24.71 35.05
CA ALA A 232 5.46 -24.00 36.34
C ALA A 232 6.88 -23.91 36.97
N GLU A 233 7.76 -24.89 36.71
CA GLU A 233 9.14 -24.86 37.22
C GLU A 233 9.97 -23.78 36.52
N SER A 234 9.92 -23.75 35.18
CA SER A 234 10.55 -22.69 34.38
C SER A 234 9.98 -21.32 34.73
N ARG A 235 8.66 -21.22 34.95
CA ARG A 235 8.02 -19.99 35.42
C ARG A 235 8.66 -19.48 36.72
N SER A 236 8.80 -20.36 37.72
CA SER A 236 9.39 -19.99 39.02
C SER A 236 10.84 -19.52 38.91
N GLN A 237 11.63 -20.08 37.99
CA GLN A 237 13.00 -19.62 37.76
C GLN A 237 13.01 -18.23 37.12
N VAL A 238 12.19 -18.00 36.09
CA VAL A 238 12.12 -16.71 35.40
C VAL A 238 11.58 -15.61 36.33
N ASP A 239 10.64 -15.94 37.22
CA ASP A 239 10.21 -15.04 38.31
C ASP A 239 11.36 -14.60 39.21
N ALA A 240 12.23 -15.54 39.59
CA ALA A 240 13.40 -15.25 40.40
C ALA A 240 14.42 -14.40 39.64
N ASP A 241 14.61 -14.65 38.35
CA ASP A 241 15.54 -13.88 37.51
C ASP A 241 15.07 -12.43 37.31
N PHE A 242 13.76 -12.19 37.11
CA PHE A 242 13.21 -10.83 37.04
C PHE A 242 13.34 -10.09 38.37
N ALA A 243 13.12 -10.77 39.50
CA ALA A 243 13.35 -10.19 40.83
C ALA A 243 14.84 -9.88 41.07
N GLY A 244 15.73 -10.76 40.60
CA GLY A 244 17.18 -10.56 40.63
C GLY A 244 17.63 -9.36 39.80
N LEU A 245 17.10 -9.21 38.58
CA LEU A 245 17.36 -8.08 37.70
C LEU A 245 16.98 -6.75 38.37
N LEU A 246 15.78 -6.68 38.96
CA LEU A 246 15.32 -5.48 39.66
C LEU A 246 16.23 -5.14 40.85
N ALA A 247 16.55 -6.13 41.68
CA ALA A 247 17.43 -5.92 42.84
C ALA A 247 18.84 -5.46 42.42
N ALA A 248 19.40 -6.06 41.37
CA ALA A 248 20.70 -5.69 40.82
C ALA A 248 20.69 -4.26 40.26
N ALA A 249 19.64 -3.89 39.52
CA ALA A 249 19.48 -2.55 38.96
C ALA A 249 19.31 -1.46 40.04
N ILE A 250 18.59 -1.74 41.13
CA ILE A 250 18.49 -0.82 42.28
C ILE A 250 19.85 -0.66 42.97
N ALA A 251 20.61 -1.76 43.12
CA ALA A 251 21.91 -1.78 43.79
C ALA A 251 23.08 -1.29 42.92
N GLU A 252 22.85 -0.98 41.64
CA GLU A 252 23.87 -0.65 40.65
C GLU A 252 24.93 -1.77 40.47
N ASP A 253 24.52 -3.04 40.62
CA ASP A 253 25.38 -4.19 40.36
C ASP A 253 25.34 -4.55 38.86
N GLU A 254 26.30 -4.00 38.10
CA GLU A 254 26.37 -4.19 36.66
C GLU A 254 26.53 -5.66 36.25
N ALA A 255 27.38 -6.40 36.96
CA ALA A 255 27.67 -7.79 36.61
C ALA A 255 26.43 -8.66 36.77
N ALA A 256 25.71 -8.49 37.88
CA ALA A 256 24.46 -9.18 38.12
C ALA A 256 23.36 -8.73 37.14
N THR A 257 23.29 -7.44 36.82
CA THR A 257 22.31 -6.90 35.87
C THR A 257 22.46 -7.53 34.49
N GLN A 258 23.68 -7.62 33.97
CA GLN A 258 23.96 -8.27 32.69
C GLN A 258 23.69 -9.78 32.72
N GLU A 259 24.05 -10.46 33.82
CA GLU A 259 23.80 -11.90 33.99
C GLU A 259 22.30 -12.23 33.96
N TYR A 260 21.49 -11.51 34.75
CA TYR A 260 20.05 -11.70 34.76
C TYR A 260 19.41 -11.32 33.44
N ALA A 261 19.80 -10.19 32.83
CA ALA A 261 19.25 -9.78 31.55
C ALA A 261 19.50 -10.81 30.44
N ALA A 262 20.71 -11.37 30.37
CA ALA A 262 21.04 -12.42 29.41
C ALA A 262 20.26 -13.71 29.65
N SER A 263 20.12 -14.13 30.92
CA SER A 263 19.28 -15.29 31.30
C SER A 263 17.83 -15.09 30.85
N LEU A 264 17.26 -13.92 31.15
CA LEU A 264 15.88 -13.57 30.81
C LEU A 264 15.63 -13.52 29.32
N GLN A 265 16.53 -12.89 28.54
CA GLN A 265 16.45 -12.86 27.08
C GLN A 265 16.38 -14.28 26.51
N GLY A 266 17.25 -15.19 26.97
CA GLY A 266 17.25 -16.59 26.55
C GLY A 266 16.00 -17.36 27.00
N ALA A 267 15.43 -17.03 28.15
CA ALA A 267 14.23 -17.70 28.68
C ALA A 267 12.94 -17.30 27.96
N VAL A 268 12.82 -16.04 27.53
CA VAL A 268 11.58 -15.51 26.93
C VAL A 268 11.59 -15.42 25.41
N GLN A 269 12.73 -15.65 24.75
CA GLN A 269 12.87 -15.52 23.28
C GLN A 269 11.96 -16.45 22.45
N ASN A 270 11.55 -17.59 23.00
CA ASN A 270 10.70 -18.58 22.32
C ASN A 270 9.30 -18.65 22.93
N PHE A 271 8.94 -17.70 23.78
CA PHE A 271 7.63 -17.58 24.37
C PHE A 271 6.80 -16.56 23.59
N ARG A 272 5.51 -16.85 23.37
CA ARG A 272 4.53 -15.85 22.92
C ARG A 272 3.31 -15.90 23.81
N ALA A 273 2.95 -14.79 24.44
CA ALA A 273 1.88 -14.78 25.43
C ALA A 273 0.50 -15.06 24.82
N ALA A 274 0.27 -14.62 23.58
CA ALA A 274 -0.90 -14.99 22.79
C ALA A 274 -0.45 -15.65 21.48
N ALA A 275 -0.96 -16.85 21.20
CA ALA A 275 -0.70 -17.50 19.92
C ALA A 275 -1.26 -16.67 18.76
N LEU A 276 -0.49 -16.54 17.69
CA LEU A 276 -0.95 -15.87 16.49
C LEU A 276 -2.09 -16.65 15.83
N SER A 277 -3.10 -15.94 15.34
CA SER A 277 -4.12 -16.54 14.49
C SER A 277 -3.49 -16.98 13.16
N THR A 278 -4.16 -17.87 12.42
CA THR A 278 -3.67 -18.29 11.11
C THR A 278 -3.55 -17.11 10.13
N GLU A 279 -4.47 -16.16 10.19
CA GLU A 279 -4.42 -14.90 9.40
C GLU A 279 -3.19 -14.08 9.78
N GLU A 280 -2.90 -13.94 11.08
CA GLU A 280 -1.77 -13.15 11.57
C GLU A 280 -0.41 -13.81 11.22
N LEU A 281 -0.35 -15.15 11.24
CA LEU A 281 0.81 -15.92 10.80
C LEU A 281 1.08 -15.72 9.30
N VAL A 282 0.04 -15.73 8.46
CA VAL A 282 0.15 -15.42 7.02
C VAL A 282 0.62 -13.97 6.84
N ARG A 283 0.03 -13.01 7.56
CA ARG A 283 0.37 -11.59 7.50
C ARG A 283 1.83 -11.32 7.85
N ARG A 284 2.31 -11.83 8.98
CA ARG A 284 3.71 -11.70 9.42
C ARG A 284 4.67 -12.39 8.45
N THR A 285 4.27 -13.50 7.87
CA THR A 285 5.05 -14.19 6.83
C THR A 285 5.17 -13.34 5.57
N GLY A 286 4.07 -12.74 5.11
CA GLY A 286 4.05 -11.80 3.99
C GLY A 286 4.96 -10.59 4.24
N GLN A 287 4.89 -9.99 5.43
CA GLN A 287 5.75 -8.88 5.84
C GLN A 287 7.23 -9.26 5.81
N LEU A 288 7.59 -10.40 6.42
CA LEU A 288 8.95 -10.92 6.44
C LEU A 288 9.52 -11.08 5.02
N ILE A 289 8.80 -11.77 4.14
CA ILE A 289 9.24 -12.05 2.76
C ILE A 289 9.40 -10.74 1.98
N ARG A 290 8.44 -9.81 2.10
CA ARG A 290 8.47 -8.53 1.39
C ARG A 290 9.64 -7.66 1.83
N TYR A 291 9.81 -7.46 3.14
CA TYR A 291 10.94 -6.70 3.67
C TYR A 291 12.28 -7.33 3.26
N MET A 292 12.42 -8.65 3.37
CA MET A 292 13.63 -9.36 2.95
C MET A 292 13.94 -9.17 1.46
N SER A 293 12.92 -9.11 0.60
CA SER A 293 13.11 -8.90 -0.84
C SER A 293 13.62 -7.49 -1.19
N LEU A 294 13.33 -6.49 -0.35
CA LEU A 294 13.70 -5.09 -0.56
C LEU A 294 15.13 -4.78 -0.09
N VAL A 295 15.60 -5.43 0.97
CA VAL A 295 16.96 -5.24 1.53
C VAL A 295 18.07 -5.23 0.47
N PRO A 296 18.22 -6.25 -0.41
CA PRO A 296 19.31 -6.27 -1.39
C PRO A 296 19.13 -5.23 -2.50
N ILE A 297 17.90 -4.81 -2.78
CA ILE A 297 17.57 -3.82 -3.82
C ILE A 297 18.03 -2.43 -3.36
N GLU A 298 17.64 -2.02 -2.16
CA GLU A 298 18.03 -0.72 -1.62
C GLU A 298 19.53 -0.67 -1.31
N TYR A 299 20.11 -1.79 -0.84
CA TYR A 299 21.56 -1.88 -0.68
C TYR A 299 22.33 -1.69 -2.00
N GLU A 300 21.87 -2.31 -3.10
CA GLU A 300 22.48 -2.15 -4.42
C GLU A 300 22.41 -0.70 -4.92
N ARG A 301 21.30 0.01 -4.65
CA ARG A 301 21.16 1.43 -5.00
C ARG A 301 22.06 2.33 -4.15
N GLY A 302 22.24 1.96 -2.88
CA GLY A 302 23.06 2.69 -1.92
C GLY A 302 24.57 2.53 -2.09
N VAL A 303 25.04 1.47 -2.76
CA VAL A 303 26.46 1.12 -2.86
C VAL A 303 26.99 1.17 -4.30
N GLU A 304 28.09 1.89 -4.51
CA GLU A 304 28.85 1.90 -5.78
C GLU A 304 30.34 1.71 -5.49
N ASP A 305 31.02 0.83 -6.23
CA ASP A 305 32.46 0.54 -6.10
C ASP A 305 32.94 0.21 -4.66
N GLY A 306 32.09 -0.45 -3.87
CA GLY A 306 32.40 -0.82 -2.48
C GLY A 306 32.41 0.36 -1.52
N LYS A 307 31.64 1.42 -1.82
CA LYS A 307 31.42 2.59 -0.97
C LYS A 307 29.95 2.96 -0.97
N VAL A 308 29.50 3.58 0.11
CA VAL A 308 28.15 4.17 0.16
C VAL A 308 28.11 5.39 -0.75
N PHE A 309 27.30 5.31 -1.79
CA PHE A 309 27.02 6.39 -2.75
C PHE A 309 25.77 7.17 -2.35
N LEU A 310 24.72 6.47 -1.88
CA LEU A 310 23.48 7.08 -1.39
C LEU A 310 23.20 6.55 0.02
N ALA A 311 23.48 7.37 1.03
CA ALA A 311 23.30 6.99 2.44
C ALA A 311 21.83 6.72 2.81
N PHE A 312 20.89 7.38 2.13
CA PHE A 312 19.46 7.20 2.36
C PHE A 312 18.98 5.79 1.99
N GLU A 313 19.40 5.26 0.84
CA GLU A 313 19.04 3.90 0.40
C GLU A 313 19.60 2.82 1.36
N ILE A 314 20.77 3.07 1.97
CA ILE A 314 21.32 2.20 3.01
C ILE A 314 20.48 2.27 4.29
N GLN A 315 19.99 3.45 4.65
CA GLN A 315 19.08 3.61 5.77
C GLN A 315 17.75 2.90 5.52
N GLU A 316 17.24 2.90 4.29
CA GLU A 316 16.05 2.13 3.89
C GLU A 316 16.30 0.62 3.96
N ALA A 317 17.45 0.14 3.48
CA ALA A 317 17.85 -1.26 3.64
C ALA A 317 17.90 -1.68 5.12
N VAL A 318 18.49 -0.85 6.01
CA VAL A 318 18.49 -1.08 7.47
C VAL A 318 17.05 -1.14 7.99
N THR A 319 16.22 -0.22 7.54
CA THR A 319 14.83 -0.09 7.98
C THR A 319 14.02 -1.33 7.60
N PHE A 320 14.11 -1.81 6.35
CA PHE A 320 13.49 -3.07 5.93
C PHE A 320 14.05 -4.27 6.68
N MET A 321 15.36 -4.33 6.91
CA MET A 321 15.97 -5.41 7.68
C MET A 321 15.43 -5.48 9.12
N SER A 322 15.27 -4.35 9.79
CA SER A 322 14.65 -4.29 11.11
C SER A 322 13.19 -4.74 11.08
N GLY A 323 12.43 -4.38 10.04
CA GLY A 323 11.07 -4.89 9.82
C GLY A 323 11.03 -6.40 9.64
N ALA A 324 11.97 -6.97 8.88
CA ALA A 324 12.12 -8.41 8.71
C ALA A 324 12.46 -9.12 10.04
N GLN A 325 13.38 -8.58 10.83
CA GLN A 325 13.70 -9.09 12.18
C GLN A 325 12.46 -9.13 13.08
N ALA A 326 11.68 -8.04 13.11
CA ALA A 326 10.46 -7.96 13.92
C ALA A 326 9.43 -9.02 13.49
N ALA A 327 9.15 -9.11 12.18
CA ALA A 327 8.22 -10.11 11.65
C ALA A 327 8.69 -11.55 11.91
N PHE A 328 9.99 -11.82 11.79
CA PHE A 328 10.53 -13.15 12.11
C PHE A 328 10.48 -13.45 13.61
N ALA A 329 10.81 -12.50 14.47
CA ALA A 329 10.69 -12.65 15.92
C ALA A 329 9.26 -13.00 16.34
N ASP A 330 8.26 -12.48 15.61
CA ASP A 330 6.86 -12.83 15.84
C ASP A 330 6.51 -14.28 15.44
N LEU A 331 7.06 -14.76 14.33
CA LEU A 331 6.83 -16.13 13.83
C LEU A 331 7.66 -17.19 14.60
N ARG A 332 8.79 -16.76 15.16
CA ARG A 332 9.81 -17.63 15.76
C ARG A 332 9.24 -18.59 16.80
N PRO A 333 8.41 -18.20 17.79
CA PRO A 333 7.88 -19.13 18.78
C PRO A 333 7.12 -20.31 18.17
N THR A 334 6.32 -20.07 17.13
CA THR A 334 5.57 -21.12 16.42
C THR A 334 6.51 -22.02 15.62
N LEU A 335 7.43 -21.43 14.86
CA LEU A 335 8.38 -22.17 14.02
C LEU A 335 9.38 -23.00 14.85
N TYR A 336 9.72 -22.54 16.04
CA TYR A 336 10.67 -23.21 16.93
C TYR A 336 10.14 -24.57 17.44
N LEU A 337 8.82 -24.76 17.52
CA LEU A 337 8.23 -26.04 17.90
C LEU A 337 8.50 -27.13 16.86
N ASP A 338 8.60 -26.75 15.58
CA ASP A 338 8.74 -27.69 14.46
C ASP A 338 10.21 -27.96 14.12
N ASN A 339 11.04 -26.92 14.00
CA ASN A 339 12.45 -27.07 13.60
C ASN A 339 13.39 -26.07 14.29
N PRO A 340 13.76 -26.32 15.56
CA PRO A 340 14.65 -25.43 16.33
C PRO A 340 15.98 -25.13 15.63
N GLU A 341 16.63 -26.13 15.02
CA GLU A 341 17.95 -25.98 14.40
C GLU A 341 17.92 -25.01 13.21
N LEU A 342 16.88 -25.12 12.36
CA LEU A 342 16.73 -24.24 11.21
C LEU A 342 16.33 -22.83 11.63
N VAL A 343 15.49 -22.67 12.66
CA VAL A 343 15.13 -21.37 13.24
C VAL A 343 16.37 -20.62 13.74
N GLU A 344 17.27 -21.29 14.46
CA GLU A 344 18.52 -20.66 14.92
C GLU A 344 19.44 -20.31 13.76
N THR A 345 19.47 -21.13 12.71
CA THR A 345 20.24 -20.84 11.49
C THR A 345 19.72 -19.58 10.79
N VAL A 346 18.40 -19.46 10.63
CA VAL A 346 17.74 -18.28 10.04
C VAL A 346 18.00 -17.03 10.88
N GLN A 347 17.85 -17.12 12.21
CA GLN A 347 18.13 -15.99 13.11
C GLN A 347 19.58 -15.52 12.99
N ALA A 348 20.54 -16.44 12.93
CA ALA A 348 21.95 -16.10 12.77
C ALA A 348 22.21 -15.36 11.45
N GLN A 349 21.57 -15.79 10.36
CA GLN A 349 21.67 -15.13 9.05
C GLN A 349 21.05 -13.73 9.04
N LEU A 350 19.88 -13.55 9.69
CA LEU A 350 19.26 -12.24 9.86
C LEU A 350 20.20 -11.28 10.61
N ASN A 351 20.77 -11.75 11.72
CA ASN A 351 21.71 -10.96 12.54
C ASN A 351 22.98 -10.58 11.77
N GLU A 352 23.50 -11.47 10.92
CA GLU A 352 24.69 -11.21 10.08
C GLU A 352 24.42 -10.09 9.06
N ILE A 353 23.30 -10.17 8.34
CA ILE A 353 22.90 -9.15 7.36
C ILE A 353 22.66 -7.80 8.05
N GLU A 354 21.98 -7.78 9.19
CA GLU A 354 21.77 -6.56 9.98
C GLU A 354 23.10 -5.92 10.43
N ALA A 355 24.06 -6.72 10.89
CA ALA A 355 25.38 -6.24 11.27
C ALA A 355 26.13 -5.63 10.08
N ASP A 356 26.09 -6.26 8.92
CA ASP A 356 26.70 -5.75 7.68
C ASP A 356 26.06 -4.42 7.23
N LEU A 357 24.74 -4.30 7.31
CA LEU A 357 24.02 -3.05 7.01
C LEU A 357 24.37 -1.95 8.01
N ALA A 358 24.49 -2.27 9.30
CA ALA A 358 24.87 -1.31 10.33
C ALA A 358 26.31 -0.78 10.12
N LEU A 359 27.24 -1.65 9.73
CA LEU A 359 28.61 -1.26 9.35
C LEU A 359 28.62 -0.35 8.12
N ALA A 360 27.81 -0.68 7.10
CA ALA A 360 27.68 0.14 5.90
C ALA A 360 27.07 1.52 6.21
N ASN A 361 26.02 1.57 7.04
CA ASN A 361 25.37 2.81 7.47
C ASN A 361 26.33 3.76 8.21
N ARG A 362 27.27 3.20 8.99
CA ARG A 362 28.33 3.98 9.66
C ARG A 362 29.56 4.27 8.78
N ASN A 363 29.57 3.82 7.53
CA ASN A 363 30.73 3.88 6.63
C ASN A 363 32.00 3.21 7.19
N GLU A 364 31.86 2.20 8.04
CA GLU A 364 32.99 1.48 8.65
C GLU A 364 33.48 0.35 7.74
N ALA A 365 32.55 -0.41 7.17
CA ALA A 365 32.81 -1.46 6.20
C ALA A 365 31.64 -1.57 5.22
N VAL A 366 31.92 -1.83 3.93
CA VAL A 366 30.90 -1.96 2.89
C VAL A 366 31.12 -3.30 2.17
N LEU A 367 30.14 -4.19 2.31
CA LEU A 367 30.14 -5.50 1.67
C LEU A 367 29.93 -5.34 0.15
N PRO A 368 30.60 -6.14 -0.70
CA PRO A 368 30.29 -6.16 -2.12
C PRO A 368 28.81 -6.51 -2.38
N VAL A 369 28.14 -5.79 -3.29
CA VAL A 369 26.71 -6.01 -3.62
C VAL A 369 26.38 -7.49 -3.92
N ARG A 370 27.27 -8.19 -4.64
CA ARG A 370 27.07 -9.61 -4.97
C ARG A 370 27.09 -10.53 -3.74
N GLU A 371 27.83 -10.16 -2.71
CA GLU A 371 27.93 -10.93 -1.47
C GLU A 371 26.70 -10.67 -0.60
N MET A 372 26.23 -9.42 -0.50
CA MET A 372 24.94 -9.10 0.12
C MET A 372 23.77 -9.86 -0.55
N GLN A 373 23.71 -9.85 -1.88
CA GLN A 373 22.70 -10.61 -2.63
C GLN A 373 22.81 -12.12 -2.36
N HIS A 374 24.02 -12.66 -2.24
CA HIS A 374 24.23 -14.07 -1.93
C HIS A 374 23.72 -14.42 -0.53
N ASN A 375 24.02 -13.59 0.47
CA ASN A 375 23.61 -13.79 1.86
C ASN A 375 22.08 -13.76 1.99
N VAL A 376 21.44 -12.75 1.38
CA VAL A 376 19.96 -12.66 1.34
C VAL A 376 19.34 -13.85 0.61
N THR A 377 19.91 -14.30 -0.51
CA THR A 377 19.40 -15.48 -1.23
C THR A 377 19.54 -16.77 -0.42
N ALA A 378 20.65 -16.91 0.34
CA ALA A 378 20.87 -18.06 1.20
C ALA A 378 19.88 -18.09 2.37
N LEU A 379 19.57 -16.92 2.94
CA LEU A 379 18.53 -16.73 3.94
C LEU A 379 17.14 -17.06 3.38
N ASP A 380 16.78 -16.50 2.21
CA ASP A 380 15.50 -16.75 1.55
C ASP A 380 15.27 -18.26 1.29
N LYS A 381 16.31 -18.99 0.90
CA LYS A 381 16.23 -20.44 0.76
C LYS A 381 15.87 -21.14 2.07
N ASN A 382 16.51 -20.78 3.18
CA ASN A 382 16.25 -21.40 4.49
C ASN A 382 14.89 -20.99 5.04
N LEU A 383 14.45 -19.74 4.80
CA LEU A 383 13.11 -19.26 5.11
C LEU A 383 12.04 -20.06 4.37
N ASN A 384 12.21 -20.30 3.07
CA ASN A 384 11.27 -21.13 2.29
C ASN A 384 11.22 -22.59 2.74
N GLU A 385 12.30 -23.12 3.33
CA GLU A 385 12.29 -24.47 3.93
C GLU A 385 11.63 -24.48 5.32
N LEU A 386 11.72 -23.36 6.05
CA LEU A 386 11.19 -23.21 7.40
C LEU A 386 9.70 -22.87 7.42
N LEU A 387 9.23 -22.03 6.50
CA LEU A 387 7.87 -21.50 6.47
C LEU A 387 6.87 -22.52 5.88
N PRO A 388 5.75 -22.81 6.55
CA PRO A 388 4.70 -23.66 6.00
C PRO A 388 4.10 -23.08 4.70
N ASP A 389 3.84 -23.95 3.71
CA ASP A 389 3.20 -23.57 2.43
C ASP A 389 1.85 -22.87 2.62
N GLU A 390 1.15 -23.17 3.73
CA GLU A 390 -0.13 -22.59 4.10
C GLU A 390 -0.04 -21.10 4.40
N TRP A 391 1.12 -20.62 4.87
CA TRP A 391 1.37 -19.21 5.20
C TRP A 391 1.82 -18.39 3.98
N ASN A 392 2.14 -19.06 2.86
CA ASN A 392 2.54 -18.43 1.59
C ASN A 392 1.36 -18.06 0.68
N GLN A 393 0.12 -18.05 1.20
CA GLN A 393 -1.04 -17.57 0.43
C GLN A 393 -1.00 -16.04 0.39
N LEU A 394 -0.99 -15.47 -0.83
CA LEU A 394 -1.02 -14.03 -1.06
C LEU A 394 -2.24 -13.41 -0.37
N ASP A 395 -2.01 -12.79 0.79
CA ASP A 395 -3.01 -12.04 1.52
C ASP A 395 -3.05 -10.59 1.00
N PRO A 396 -4.17 -10.14 0.40
CA PRO A 396 -4.37 -8.76 0.00
C PRO A 396 -4.28 -7.77 1.17
N ASP A 397 -4.55 -8.21 2.40
CA ASP A 397 -4.57 -7.36 3.59
C ASP A 397 -3.17 -6.87 4.00
N ALA A 398 -2.14 -7.67 3.72
CA ALA A 398 -0.75 -7.28 3.97
C ALA A 398 -0.31 -6.08 3.10
N ASP A 399 -0.87 -5.91 1.90
CA ASP A 399 -0.57 -4.74 1.06
C ASP A 399 -1.20 -3.47 1.64
N PHE A 400 -2.43 -3.54 2.17
CA PHE A 400 -3.08 -2.41 2.84
C PHE A 400 -2.33 -1.96 4.08
N ASP A 401 -1.77 -2.90 4.85
CA ASP A 401 -0.94 -2.58 6.00
C ASP A 401 0.34 -1.85 5.60
N VAL A 402 1.03 -2.30 4.54
CA VAL A 402 2.23 -1.63 4.02
C VAL A 402 1.89 -0.23 3.50
N ILE A 403 0.78 -0.08 2.76
CA ILE A 403 0.31 1.23 2.28
C ILE A 403 0.06 2.17 3.46
N ALA A 404 -0.67 1.71 4.47
CA ALA A 404 -1.00 2.49 5.64
C ALA A 404 0.27 2.90 6.41
N THR A 405 1.18 1.95 6.57
CA THR A 405 2.47 2.14 7.21
C THR A 405 3.33 3.20 6.52
N VAL A 406 3.46 3.12 5.20
CA VAL A 406 4.26 4.08 4.43
C VAL A 406 3.62 5.47 4.47
N LEU A 407 2.30 5.56 4.44
CA LEU A 407 1.59 6.84 4.53
C LEU A 407 1.68 7.48 5.93
N ASP A 408 1.91 6.74 7.00
CA ASP A 408 2.21 7.31 8.33
C ASP A 408 3.57 8.06 8.33
N GLN A 409 4.50 7.65 7.45
CA GLN A 409 5.76 8.36 7.22
C GLN A 409 5.54 9.71 6.53
N VAL A 410 4.50 9.82 5.69
CA VAL A 410 4.12 11.09 5.04
C VAL A 410 3.74 12.12 6.10
N GLU A 411 2.86 11.77 7.04
CA GLU A 411 2.47 12.69 8.13
C GLU A 411 3.66 13.07 9.01
N THR A 412 4.48 12.08 9.39
CA THR A 412 5.67 12.29 10.22
C THR A 412 6.66 13.24 9.55
N ALA A 413 6.95 13.03 8.27
CA ALA A 413 7.85 13.88 7.49
C ALA A 413 7.28 15.30 7.32
N VAL A 414 5.98 15.46 7.10
CA VAL A 414 5.31 16.77 7.04
C VAL A 414 5.39 17.49 8.39
N ALA A 415 5.15 16.80 9.51
CA ALA A 415 5.26 17.38 10.85
C ALA A 415 6.69 17.91 11.15
N GLN A 416 7.71 17.30 10.54
CA GLN A 416 9.11 17.72 10.61
C GLN A 416 9.51 18.74 9.51
N GLY A 417 8.59 19.12 8.63
CA GLY A 417 8.84 20.05 7.52
C GLY A 417 9.61 19.45 6.32
N GLN A 418 9.75 18.13 6.26
CA GLN A 418 10.50 17.38 5.26
C GLN A 418 9.60 16.92 4.10
N TYR A 419 9.05 17.88 3.34
CA TYR A 419 8.10 17.60 2.26
C TYR A 419 8.65 16.74 1.12
N GLU A 420 9.97 16.74 0.88
CA GLU A 420 10.57 15.86 -0.12
C GLU A 420 10.52 14.39 0.31
N MET A 421 10.73 14.10 1.61
CA MET A 421 10.58 12.75 2.15
C MET A 421 9.11 12.33 2.22
N ALA A 422 8.22 13.27 2.52
CA ALA A 422 6.79 13.04 2.48
C ALA A 422 6.31 12.68 1.06
N GLU A 423 6.84 13.34 0.02
CA GLU A 423 6.54 13.01 -1.37
C GLU A 423 7.08 11.61 -1.74
N SER A 424 8.31 11.26 -1.33
CA SER A 424 8.85 9.92 -1.59
C SER A 424 8.01 8.81 -0.95
N ALA A 425 7.62 8.99 0.32
CA ALA A 425 6.76 8.03 1.02
C ALA A 425 5.35 7.97 0.39
N HIS A 426 4.80 9.10 -0.04
CA HIS A 426 3.52 9.11 -0.76
C HIS A 426 3.57 8.25 -2.03
N LEU A 427 4.64 8.40 -2.84
CA LEU A 427 4.83 7.63 -4.06
C LEU A 427 5.06 6.14 -3.78
N GLU A 428 5.80 5.81 -2.72
CA GLU A 428 6.01 4.43 -2.29
C GLU A 428 4.70 3.77 -1.87
N ALA A 429 3.88 4.45 -1.08
CA ALA A 429 2.57 3.93 -0.67
C ALA A 429 1.64 3.73 -1.86
N TYR A 430 1.66 4.68 -2.81
CA TYR A 430 0.87 4.55 -4.04
C TYR A 430 1.35 3.37 -4.89
N ALA A 431 2.66 3.15 -5.01
CA ALA A 431 3.19 2.01 -5.74
C ALA A 431 2.73 0.68 -5.13
N VAL A 432 2.72 0.55 -3.80
CA VAL A 432 2.21 -0.65 -3.14
C VAL A 432 0.71 -0.85 -3.43
N PHE A 433 -0.06 0.23 -3.47
CA PHE A 433 -1.47 0.19 -3.88
C PHE A 433 -1.65 -0.26 -5.35
N ASP A 434 -0.92 0.36 -6.28
CA ASP A 434 -0.99 0.12 -7.72
C ASP A 434 -0.59 -1.33 -8.08
N PHE A 435 0.40 -1.88 -7.37
CA PHE A 435 0.87 -3.26 -7.60
C PHE A 435 0.10 -4.34 -6.84
N GLY A 436 -0.48 -4.03 -5.68
CA GLY A 436 -1.16 -5.01 -4.84
C GLY A 436 -2.68 -4.99 -5.00
N PRO A 437 -3.41 -4.14 -4.26
CA PRO A 437 -4.87 -4.15 -4.27
C PRO A 437 -5.53 -3.59 -5.54
N GLU A 438 -4.92 -2.61 -6.21
CA GLU A 438 -5.54 -1.89 -7.34
C GLU A 438 -6.03 -2.81 -8.48
N PRO A 439 -5.24 -3.77 -8.99
CA PRO A 439 -5.67 -4.62 -10.10
C PRO A 439 -6.89 -5.48 -9.75
N HIS A 440 -6.98 -5.93 -8.50
CA HIS A 440 -8.10 -6.70 -8.00
C HIS A 440 -9.34 -5.80 -7.85
N LEU A 441 -9.19 -4.61 -7.26
CA LEU A 441 -10.27 -3.64 -7.12
C LEU A 441 -10.80 -3.15 -8.48
N LEU A 442 -9.95 -2.98 -9.48
CA LEU A 442 -10.36 -2.64 -10.85
C LEU A 442 -11.32 -3.68 -11.45
N ALA A 443 -11.17 -4.95 -11.07
CA ALA A 443 -12.02 -6.03 -11.55
C ALA A 443 -13.39 -6.09 -10.86
N PHE A 444 -13.47 -5.69 -9.58
CA PHE A 444 -14.66 -5.90 -8.74
C PHE A 444 -15.35 -4.63 -8.24
N ALA A 445 -14.59 -3.58 -7.94
CA ALA A 445 -15.06 -2.30 -7.38
C ALA A 445 -14.31 -1.10 -8.02
N PRO A 446 -14.45 -0.87 -9.34
CA PRO A 446 -13.73 0.19 -10.04
C PRO A 446 -14.05 1.60 -9.54
N GLU A 447 -15.22 1.81 -8.93
CA GLU A 447 -15.57 3.07 -8.26
C GLU A 447 -14.70 3.38 -7.03
N GLN A 448 -14.23 2.35 -6.31
CA GLN A 448 -13.35 2.51 -5.14
C GLN A 448 -11.93 2.85 -5.59
N VAL A 449 -11.44 2.23 -6.67
CA VAL A 449 -10.16 2.61 -7.28
C VAL A 449 -10.18 4.09 -7.67
N ALA A 450 -11.26 4.54 -8.32
CA ALA A 450 -11.39 5.93 -8.71
C ALA A 450 -11.35 6.92 -7.52
N LEU A 451 -11.93 6.54 -6.38
CA LEU A 451 -11.88 7.30 -5.14
C LEU A 451 -10.45 7.32 -4.57
N ILE A 452 -9.83 6.16 -4.41
CA ILE A 452 -8.49 6.00 -3.81
C ILE A 452 -7.43 6.69 -4.67
N ASP A 453 -7.40 6.47 -5.98
CA ASP A 453 -6.53 7.18 -6.92
C ASP A 453 -6.70 8.71 -6.80
N GLY A 454 -7.96 9.16 -6.75
CA GLY A 454 -8.27 10.57 -6.59
C GLY A 454 -7.66 11.13 -5.31
N LEU A 455 -7.87 10.46 -4.18
CA LEU A 455 -7.33 10.87 -2.87
C LEU A 455 -5.80 10.78 -2.80
N PHE A 456 -5.15 9.83 -3.47
CA PHE A 456 -3.69 9.81 -3.58
C PHE A 456 -3.16 11.01 -4.37
N TRP A 457 -3.83 11.41 -5.45
CA TRP A 457 -3.27 12.38 -6.39
C TRP A 457 -3.86 13.79 -6.27
N GLN A 458 -5.03 14.03 -6.88
CA GLN A 458 -5.53 15.38 -7.21
C GLN A 458 -6.88 15.71 -6.56
N GLY A 459 -7.45 14.74 -5.85
CA GLY A 459 -8.74 14.85 -5.20
C GLY A 459 -9.86 14.09 -5.90
N TYR A 460 -10.93 13.87 -5.13
CA TYR A 460 -12.14 13.20 -5.58
C TYR A 460 -13.37 13.89 -4.99
N ASN A 461 -14.42 14.11 -5.79
CA ASN A 461 -15.69 14.71 -5.35
C ASN A 461 -15.61 16.02 -4.54
N GLY A 462 -14.57 16.83 -4.76
CA GLY A 462 -14.39 18.13 -4.10
C GLY A 462 -13.46 18.09 -2.88
N GLU A 463 -13.04 16.90 -2.46
CA GLU A 463 -11.91 16.70 -1.55
C GLU A 463 -10.59 16.81 -2.30
N ARG A 464 -9.54 17.28 -1.63
CA ARG A 464 -8.22 17.48 -2.22
C ARG A 464 -7.37 16.21 -2.08
N GLY A 465 -6.54 15.94 -3.07
CA GLY A 465 -5.62 14.79 -3.05
C GLY A 465 -4.33 15.06 -2.29
N LEU A 466 -3.70 13.98 -1.83
CA LEU A 466 -2.49 13.99 -1.00
C LEU A 466 -1.29 14.57 -1.76
N ALA A 467 -1.02 14.12 -3.00
CA ALA A 467 0.07 14.66 -3.83
C ALA A 467 -0.09 16.17 -4.08
N GLU A 468 -1.30 16.64 -4.37
CA GLU A 468 -1.55 18.08 -4.53
C GLU A 468 -1.25 18.86 -3.25
N ALA A 469 -1.68 18.35 -2.10
CA ALA A 469 -1.47 19.01 -0.81
C ALA A 469 0.02 19.05 -0.40
N LEU A 470 0.77 17.98 -0.68
CA LEU A 470 2.22 17.91 -0.47
C LEU A 470 2.96 18.91 -1.37
N ALA A 471 2.62 18.96 -2.66
CA ALA A 471 3.20 19.91 -3.62
C ALA A 471 2.91 21.37 -3.26
N LEU A 472 1.75 21.64 -2.64
CA LEU A 472 1.37 22.96 -2.15
C LEU A 472 1.97 23.31 -0.78
N LYS A 473 2.59 22.34 -0.08
CA LYS A 473 3.13 22.47 1.28
C LYS A 473 2.07 22.97 2.27
N GLU A 474 0.90 22.35 2.23
CA GLU A 474 -0.23 22.62 3.14
C GLU A 474 0.10 22.26 4.59
N SER A 475 -0.73 22.72 5.56
CA SER A 475 -0.46 22.48 6.98
C SER A 475 -0.51 20.99 7.37
N PRO A 476 0.23 20.54 8.41
CA PRO A 476 0.17 19.16 8.90
C PRO A 476 -1.26 18.69 9.23
N GLU A 477 -2.09 19.58 9.79
CA GLU A 477 -3.50 19.33 10.08
C GLU A 477 -4.32 19.03 8.81
N THR A 478 -4.03 19.71 7.70
CA THR A 478 -4.71 19.51 6.42
C THR A 478 -4.28 18.18 5.81
N ILE A 479 -2.98 17.87 5.84
CA ILE A 479 -2.45 16.57 5.37
C ILE A 479 -3.07 15.42 6.17
N ALA A 480 -3.16 15.55 7.49
CA ALA A 480 -3.77 14.52 8.34
C ALA A 480 -5.26 14.31 8.04
N SER A 481 -6.00 15.38 7.70
CA SER A 481 -7.40 15.24 7.29
C SER A 481 -7.56 14.50 5.96
N ILE A 482 -6.69 14.76 4.98
CA ILE A 482 -6.70 14.07 3.68
C ILE A 482 -6.31 12.60 3.85
N ARG A 483 -5.32 12.35 4.70
CA ARG A 483 -4.85 11.02 5.08
C ARG A 483 -5.97 10.19 5.70
N ALA A 484 -6.75 10.76 6.62
CA ALA A 484 -7.87 10.08 7.26
C ALA A 484 -8.95 9.63 6.24
N ASN A 485 -9.27 10.48 5.25
CA ASN A 485 -10.21 10.12 4.19
C ASN A 485 -9.66 9.02 3.28
N LEU A 486 -8.35 9.04 2.99
CA LEU A 486 -7.69 7.99 2.23
C LEU A 486 -7.69 6.65 2.99
N ASP A 487 -7.46 6.68 4.30
CA ASP A 487 -7.54 5.49 5.16
C ASP A 487 -8.96 4.89 5.18
N GLU A 488 -10.01 5.72 5.25
CA GLU A 488 -11.40 5.24 5.16
C GLU A 488 -11.67 4.54 3.82
N ALA A 489 -11.19 5.12 2.72
CA ALA A 489 -11.33 4.55 1.38
C ALA A 489 -10.57 3.23 1.22
N LEU A 490 -9.34 3.15 1.74
CA LEU A 490 -8.51 1.94 1.73
C LEU A 490 -9.13 0.82 2.58
N MET A 491 -9.66 1.13 3.77
CA MET A 491 -10.37 0.14 4.60
C MET A 491 -11.64 -0.38 3.93
N ALA A 492 -12.40 0.50 3.25
CA ALA A 492 -13.58 0.07 2.51
C ALA A 492 -13.21 -0.87 1.35
N ALA A 493 -12.09 -0.60 0.67
CA ALA A 493 -11.54 -1.45 -0.37
C ALA A 493 -11.06 -2.80 0.18
N GLN A 494 -10.38 -2.79 1.33
CA GLN A 494 -9.94 -3.99 2.02
C GLN A 494 -11.12 -4.92 2.35
N ARG A 495 -12.18 -4.39 3.00
CA ARG A 495 -13.40 -5.17 3.28
C ARG A 495 -14.05 -5.74 2.03
N THR A 496 -14.06 -4.93 0.96
CA THR A 496 -14.62 -5.36 -0.33
C THR A 496 -13.84 -6.54 -0.91
N LEU A 497 -12.50 -6.55 -0.79
CA LEU A 497 -11.67 -7.67 -1.22
C LEU A 497 -11.79 -8.89 -0.30
N GLY A 498 -11.87 -8.69 1.02
CA GLY A 498 -12.05 -9.78 2.00
C GLY A 498 -13.40 -10.51 1.88
N ASP A 499 -14.47 -9.78 1.51
CA ASP A 499 -15.82 -10.35 1.34
C ASP A 499 -16.06 -11.02 -0.02
N LEU A 500 -15.14 -10.87 -0.97
CA LEU A 500 -15.25 -11.48 -2.29
C LEU A 500 -14.82 -12.95 -2.23
N PRO A 501 -15.71 -13.94 -2.44
CA PRO A 501 -15.25 -15.27 -2.78
C PRO A 501 -14.47 -15.14 -4.09
N SER A 502 -13.23 -15.63 -4.15
CA SER A 502 -12.44 -15.68 -5.38
C SER A 502 -13.29 -16.36 -6.45
N ALA A 503 -13.92 -15.58 -7.34
CA ALA A 503 -14.98 -16.07 -8.21
C ALA A 503 -14.47 -16.16 -9.65
N PRO A 504 -13.91 -17.31 -10.08
CA PRO A 504 -13.47 -17.59 -11.44
C PRO A 504 -14.46 -17.16 -12.55
N GLY A 505 -15.75 -17.05 -12.24
CA GLY A 505 -16.80 -16.67 -13.17
C GLY A 505 -16.67 -15.27 -13.78
N ALA A 506 -16.23 -14.27 -13.00
CA ALA A 506 -16.07 -12.90 -13.50
C ALA A 506 -14.94 -12.81 -14.52
N ILE A 507 -13.80 -13.41 -14.21
CA ILE A 507 -12.60 -13.41 -15.05
C ILE A 507 -12.82 -14.22 -16.33
N ILE A 508 -13.52 -15.37 -16.23
CA ILE A 508 -13.97 -16.13 -17.40
C ILE A 508 -14.84 -15.27 -18.33
N THR A 509 -15.75 -14.47 -17.76
CA THR A 509 -16.65 -13.59 -18.52
C THR A 509 -15.90 -12.45 -19.20
N ASN A 510 -14.97 -11.80 -18.50
CA ASN A 510 -14.15 -10.72 -19.05
C ASN A 510 -13.25 -11.22 -20.19
N ALA A 511 -12.55 -12.34 -20.00
CA ALA A 511 -11.74 -12.97 -21.05
C ALA A 511 -12.60 -13.35 -22.27
N ALA A 512 -13.83 -13.85 -22.06
CA ALA A 512 -14.75 -14.19 -23.14
C ALA A 512 -15.20 -12.95 -23.93
N ILE A 513 -15.50 -11.83 -23.26
CA ILE A 513 -15.90 -10.57 -23.90
C ILE A 513 -14.77 -10.00 -24.78
N ILE A 514 -13.53 -10.01 -24.29
CA ILE A 514 -12.35 -9.53 -25.03
C ILE A 514 -12.17 -10.35 -26.31
N VAL A 515 -12.05 -11.68 -26.18
CA VAL A 515 -11.87 -12.57 -27.34
C VAL A 515 -13.03 -12.45 -28.32
N PHE A 516 -14.24 -12.26 -27.83
CA PHE A 516 -15.41 -12.04 -28.68
C PHE A 516 -15.36 -10.74 -29.47
N ARG A 517 -14.96 -9.62 -28.83
CA ARG A 517 -14.85 -8.30 -29.47
C ARG A 517 -13.82 -8.31 -30.59
N GLU A 518 -12.58 -8.65 -30.25
CA GLU A 518 -11.46 -8.60 -31.19
C GLU A 518 -11.61 -9.67 -32.30
N GLY A 519 -12.12 -10.84 -31.93
CA GLY A 519 -12.42 -11.89 -32.90
C GLY A 519 -13.51 -11.49 -33.89
N LEU A 520 -14.49 -10.68 -33.49
CA LEU A 520 -15.52 -10.16 -34.39
C LEU A 520 -14.95 -9.13 -35.37
N GLU A 521 -14.03 -8.28 -34.93
CA GLU A 521 -13.32 -7.35 -35.82
C GLU A 521 -12.49 -8.10 -36.87
N ALA A 522 -11.75 -9.12 -36.44
CA ALA A 522 -10.99 -10.01 -37.33
C ALA A 522 -11.90 -10.69 -38.37
N VAL A 523 -13.07 -11.16 -37.95
CA VAL A 523 -14.11 -11.74 -38.83
C VAL A 523 -14.61 -10.71 -39.85
N VAL A 524 -14.89 -9.48 -39.43
CA VAL A 524 -15.38 -8.40 -40.31
C VAL A 524 -14.32 -8.00 -41.33
N ILE A 525 -13.06 -7.91 -40.92
CA ILE A 525 -11.94 -7.63 -41.82
C ILE A 525 -11.78 -8.75 -42.85
N LEU A 526 -11.81 -10.01 -42.41
CA LEU A 526 -11.74 -11.16 -43.30
C LEU A 526 -12.93 -11.21 -44.26
N ALA A 527 -14.13 -10.85 -43.79
CA ALA A 527 -15.31 -10.70 -44.63
C ALA A 527 -15.14 -9.59 -45.68
N ALA A 528 -14.60 -8.43 -45.31
CA ALA A 528 -14.33 -7.34 -46.24
C ALA A 528 -13.29 -7.71 -47.31
N LEU A 529 -12.20 -8.38 -46.91
CA LEU A 529 -11.16 -8.84 -47.83
C LEU A 529 -11.68 -9.90 -48.79
N THR A 530 -12.42 -10.89 -48.27
CA THR A 530 -12.93 -12.01 -49.08
C THR A 530 -14.14 -11.63 -49.94
N ALA A 531 -14.90 -10.60 -49.56
CA ALA A 531 -16.02 -10.08 -50.35
C ALA A 531 -15.60 -9.57 -51.73
N SER A 532 -14.35 -9.12 -51.89
CA SER A 532 -13.81 -8.65 -53.16
C SER A 532 -13.50 -9.77 -54.18
N PHE A 533 -13.43 -11.03 -53.74
CA PHE A 533 -13.05 -12.18 -54.56
C PHE A 533 -14.27 -13.02 -54.98
N VAL A 534 -15.05 -12.59 -55.98
CA VAL A 534 -16.23 -13.32 -56.50
C VAL A 534 -15.94 -13.89 -57.90
N GLY A 535 -16.53 -15.04 -58.27
CA GLY A 535 -16.37 -15.64 -59.60
C GLY A 535 -15.01 -16.35 -59.80
N VAL A 536 -14.33 -16.11 -60.92
CA VAL A 536 -13.06 -16.78 -61.31
C VAL A 536 -11.92 -16.49 -60.32
N MET A 537 -12.00 -15.38 -59.56
CA MET A 537 -11.03 -15.05 -58.52
C MET A 537 -11.30 -15.72 -57.15
N SER A 538 -12.32 -16.59 -57.03
CA SER A 538 -12.61 -17.31 -55.77
C SER A 538 -11.43 -18.17 -55.30
N ARG A 539 -10.60 -18.69 -56.23
CA ARG A 539 -9.37 -19.43 -55.95
C ARG A 539 -8.36 -18.67 -55.10
N TYR A 540 -8.46 -17.34 -55.05
CA TYR A 540 -7.54 -16.49 -54.29
C TYR A 540 -7.95 -16.32 -52.82
N ARG A 541 -9.22 -16.63 -52.46
CA ARG A 541 -9.69 -16.62 -51.05
C ARG A 541 -8.90 -17.56 -50.16
N ARG A 542 -8.50 -18.72 -50.69
CA ARG A 542 -7.71 -19.72 -49.94
C ARG A 542 -6.35 -19.18 -49.51
N TYR A 543 -5.74 -18.27 -50.28
CA TYR A 543 -4.43 -17.70 -49.95
C TYR A 543 -4.54 -16.64 -48.86
N VAL A 544 -5.62 -15.85 -48.86
CA VAL A 544 -5.95 -14.96 -47.73
C VAL A 544 -6.25 -15.78 -46.48
N GLY A 545 -7.01 -16.88 -46.60
CA GLY A 545 -7.28 -17.81 -45.50
C GLY A 545 -6.04 -18.51 -44.95
N LEU A 546 -5.08 -18.87 -45.81
CA LEU A 546 -3.75 -19.38 -45.40
C LEU A 546 -2.98 -18.35 -44.59
N GLY A 547 -2.99 -17.08 -45.01
CA GLY A 547 -2.41 -15.97 -44.26
C GLY A 547 -3.08 -15.78 -42.89
N ALA A 548 -4.41 -15.82 -42.85
CA ALA A 548 -5.19 -15.72 -41.62
C ALA A 548 -4.89 -16.86 -40.63
N LEU A 549 -4.78 -18.10 -41.13
CA LEU A 549 -4.42 -19.26 -40.30
C LEU A 549 -3.00 -19.13 -39.73
N ALA A 550 -2.04 -18.71 -40.57
CA ALA A 550 -0.67 -18.46 -40.13
C ALA A 550 -0.61 -17.35 -39.07
N ALA A 551 -1.42 -16.30 -39.22
CA ALA A 551 -1.55 -15.22 -38.23
C ALA A 551 -2.12 -15.73 -36.90
N PHE A 552 -3.17 -16.55 -36.93
CA PHE A 552 -3.75 -17.13 -35.72
C PHE A 552 -2.73 -17.95 -34.91
N ILE A 553 -1.93 -18.78 -35.59
CA ILE A 553 -0.85 -19.55 -34.94
C ILE A 553 0.22 -18.60 -34.38
N ALA A 554 0.62 -17.59 -35.14
CA ALA A 554 1.60 -16.60 -34.70
C ALA A 554 1.10 -15.81 -33.47
N THR A 555 -0.20 -15.53 -33.37
CA THR A 555 -0.83 -14.91 -32.20
C THR A 555 -0.71 -15.79 -30.95
N ILE A 556 -0.99 -17.09 -31.05
CA ILE A 556 -0.83 -18.02 -29.92
C ILE A 556 0.63 -18.05 -29.44
N LEU A 557 1.58 -18.15 -30.38
CA LEU A 557 3.01 -18.12 -30.06
C LEU A 557 3.43 -16.79 -29.43
N THR A 558 2.87 -15.67 -29.92
CA THR A 558 3.11 -14.33 -29.37
C THR A 558 2.59 -14.23 -27.94
N GLY A 559 1.40 -14.77 -27.64
CA GLY A 559 0.83 -14.79 -26.30
C GLY A 559 1.68 -15.59 -25.31
N ILE A 560 2.19 -16.76 -25.71
CA ILE A 560 3.11 -17.57 -24.89
C ILE A 560 4.42 -16.82 -24.64
N LEU A 561 4.99 -16.20 -25.67
CA LEU A 561 6.23 -15.44 -25.57
C LEU A 561 6.05 -14.19 -24.69
N MET A 562 4.92 -13.49 -24.82
CA MET A 562 4.58 -12.34 -23.97
C MET A 562 4.46 -12.73 -22.51
N GLN A 563 3.82 -13.85 -22.19
CA GLN A 563 3.71 -14.33 -20.81
C GLN A 563 5.10 -14.54 -20.18
N GLN A 564 6.03 -15.17 -20.93
CA GLN A 564 7.40 -15.40 -20.45
C GLN A 564 8.19 -14.09 -20.30
N LEU A 565 8.08 -13.17 -21.27
CA LEU A 565 8.73 -11.87 -21.21
C LEU A 565 8.18 -11.01 -20.06
N LEU A 566 6.85 -10.86 -19.96
CA LEU A 566 6.21 -10.03 -18.95
C LEU A 566 6.48 -10.55 -17.54
N SER A 567 6.41 -11.86 -17.29
CA SER A 567 6.79 -12.44 -15.99
C SER A 567 8.24 -12.13 -15.58
N SER A 568 9.15 -11.95 -16.54
CA SER A 568 10.54 -11.55 -16.28
C SER A 568 10.72 -10.04 -16.09
N PHE A 569 9.74 -9.24 -16.49
CA PHE A 569 9.76 -7.78 -16.47
C PHE A 569 8.90 -7.15 -15.38
N VAL A 570 8.07 -7.92 -14.66
CA VAL A 570 7.32 -7.46 -13.46
C VAL A 570 8.24 -6.70 -12.50
N ARG A 571 9.50 -7.15 -12.35
CA ARG A 571 10.53 -6.48 -11.51
C ARG A 571 10.89 -5.03 -11.89
N PHE A 572 10.49 -4.53 -13.06
CA PHE A 572 10.77 -3.17 -13.51
C PHE A 572 9.53 -2.25 -13.51
N GLY A 573 8.34 -2.81 -13.24
CA GLY A 573 7.08 -2.12 -12.95
C GLY A 573 6.81 -0.89 -13.81
N GLU A 574 6.67 0.25 -13.14
CA GLU A 574 6.24 1.53 -13.72
C GLU A 574 7.30 2.18 -14.63
N ARG A 575 8.60 1.96 -14.37
CA ARG A 575 9.67 2.53 -15.22
C ARG A 575 9.63 1.91 -16.61
N LEU A 576 9.31 0.62 -16.70
CA LEU A 576 9.10 -0.04 -17.98
C LEU A 576 7.82 0.46 -18.65
N GLU A 577 6.74 0.64 -17.89
CA GLU A 577 5.49 1.18 -18.42
C GLU A 577 5.68 2.59 -19.03
N ALA A 578 6.40 3.48 -18.33
CA ALA A 578 6.73 4.81 -18.84
C ALA A 578 7.51 4.73 -20.17
N VAL A 579 8.52 3.85 -20.25
CA VAL A 579 9.32 3.66 -21.47
C VAL A 579 8.49 3.07 -22.60
N VAL A 580 7.68 2.05 -22.32
CA VAL A 580 6.82 1.39 -23.31
C VAL A 580 5.76 2.37 -23.83
N SER A 581 5.16 3.18 -22.96
CA SER A 581 4.18 4.20 -23.32
C SER A 581 4.79 5.30 -24.19
N LEU A 582 6.01 5.74 -23.88
CA LEU A 582 6.75 6.69 -24.70
C LEU A 582 7.08 6.13 -26.10
N VAL A 583 7.49 4.85 -26.17
CA VAL A 583 7.72 4.14 -27.43
C VAL A 583 6.41 4.01 -28.21
N ALA A 584 5.30 3.67 -27.55
CA ALA A 584 3.98 3.55 -28.17
C ALA A 584 3.52 4.88 -28.78
N ILE A 585 3.68 6.01 -28.06
CA ILE A 585 3.43 7.36 -28.59
C ILE A 585 4.30 7.62 -29.83
N GLY A 586 5.60 7.29 -29.77
CA GLY A 586 6.51 7.45 -30.90
C GLY A 586 6.08 6.65 -32.14
N VAL A 587 5.65 5.40 -31.94
CA VAL A 587 5.15 4.52 -33.00
C VAL A 587 3.83 5.03 -33.58
N ILE A 588 2.87 5.43 -32.73
CA ILE A 588 1.59 5.99 -33.16
C ILE A 588 1.81 7.29 -33.93
N LEU A 589 2.68 8.19 -33.46
CA LEU A 589 3.07 9.41 -34.18
C LEU A 589 3.68 9.09 -35.55
N LEU A 590 4.56 8.09 -35.61
CA LEU A 590 5.19 7.65 -36.86
C LEU A 590 4.17 7.08 -37.85
N ILE A 591 3.29 6.18 -37.40
CA ILE A 591 2.24 5.56 -38.22
C ILE A 591 1.23 6.62 -38.67
N THR A 592 0.80 7.49 -37.75
CA THR A 592 -0.18 8.55 -38.00
C THR A 592 0.37 9.57 -39.00
N ASN A 593 1.60 10.04 -38.80
CA ASN A 593 2.29 10.92 -39.74
C ASN A 593 2.46 10.24 -41.11
N TRP A 594 2.92 8.99 -41.16
CA TRP A 594 3.08 8.24 -42.41
C TRP A 594 1.75 8.01 -43.14
N PHE A 595 0.69 7.65 -42.41
CA PHE A 595 -0.65 7.43 -42.94
C PHE A 595 -1.23 8.72 -43.51
N PHE A 596 -1.17 9.82 -42.76
CA PHE A 596 -1.59 11.15 -43.22
C PHE A 596 -0.70 11.73 -44.31
N HIS A 597 0.54 11.30 -44.48
CA HIS A 597 1.34 11.74 -45.62
C HIS A 597 1.07 10.88 -46.87
N LYS A 598 0.88 9.57 -46.70
CA LYS A 598 0.77 8.60 -47.80
C LYS A 598 -0.64 8.44 -48.37
N ALA A 599 -1.68 8.36 -47.52
CA ALA A 599 -3.08 8.37 -47.95
C ALA A 599 -3.44 9.66 -48.70
N TYR A 600 -2.76 10.74 -48.32
CA TYR A 600 -2.84 12.06 -48.95
C TYR A 600 -2.00 12.11 -50.23
N TRP A 601 -0.84 11.45 -50.32
CA TRP A 601 -0.04 11.33 -51.56
C TRP A 601 -0.66 10.42 -52.62
N THR A 602 -1.64 9.58 -52.28
CA THR A 602 -2.30 8.64 -53.19
C THR A 602 -3.26 9.25 -54.21
N ASP A 603 -3.32 10.58 -54.38
CA ASP A 603 -3.92 11.18 -55.58
C ASP A 603 -2.91 11.25 -56.76
N HIS A 604 -1.61 10.99 -56.51
CA HIS A 604 -0.60 10.85 -57.57
C HIS A 604 -0.59 9.45 -58.21
N MET A 605 -1.19 8.44 -57.56
CA MET A 605 -1.27 7.08 -58.10
C MET A 605 -2.43 6.88 -59.09
N LYS A 606 -3.28 7.87 -59.39
CA LYS A 606 -4.24 7.74 -60.49
C LYS A 606 -3.61 7.88 -61.88
N ASN A 607 -2.39 8.40 -61.99
CA ASN A 607 -1.69 8.62 -63.27
C ASN A 607 -0.50 7.69 -63.53
N GLN A 608 -0.14 6.79 -62.59
CA GLN A 608 0.96 5.84 -62.79
C GLN A 608 0.53 4.45 -63.28
N HIS A 609 -0.78 4.14 -63.27
CA HIS A 609 -1.32 2.88 -63.80
C HIS A 609 -1.29 2.76 -65.33
N VAL A 610 -0.91 3.81 -66.08
CA VAL A 610 -0.83 3.76 -67.56
C VAL A 610 0.61 3.63 -68.08
N LYS A 611 1.64 3.63 -67.21
CA LYS A 611 3.06 3.59 -67.68
C LYS A 611 3.97 2.56 -67.01
N LYS A 612 3.45 1.67 -66.16
CA LYS A 612 4.22 0.57 -65.55
C LYS A 612 3.78 -0.83 -66.01
N SER A 613 3.27 -0.98 -67.23
CA SER A 613 3.02 -2.28 -67.85
C SER A 613 4.27 -2.91 -68.48
N GLY A 614 5.46 -2.76 -67.87
CA GLY A 614 6.71 -3.15 -68.50
C GLY A 614 7.78 -3.80 -67.63
N LEU A 615 7.67 -3.78 -66.29
CA LEU A 615 8.80 -4.18 -65.42
C LEU A 615 8.40 -4.98 -64.17
N MET A 616 7.27 -5.67 -64.19
CA MET A 616 7.06 -6.82 -63.32
C MET A 616 6.46 -7.94 -64.17
N LYS A 617 7.28 -8.95 -64.47
CA LYS A 617 6.74 -10.27 -64.74
C LYS A 617 5.96 -10.65 -63.48
N GLU A 618 4.64 -10.53 -63.52
CA GLU A 618 3.76 -11.14 -62.52
C GLU A 618 3.98 -12.65 -62.59
N THR A 619 4.89 -13.16 -61.76
CA THR A 619 4.85 -14.57 -61.39
C THR A 619 3.65 -14.73 -60.47
N GLU A 620 2.82 -15.73 -60.75
CA GLU A 620 1.68 -16.14 -59.91
C GLU A 620 2.08 -16.24 -58.42
N ALA A 621 3.36 -16.57 -58.15
CA ALA A 621 3.98 -16.58 -56.83
C ALA A 621 3.98 -15.22 -56.09
N GLY A 622 4.26 -14.10 -56.78
CA GLY A 622 4.29 -12.77 -56.15
C GLY A 622 2.90 -12.27 -55.77
N GLN A 623 1.90 -12.57 -56.59
CA GLN A 623 0.49 -12.25 -56.30
C GLN A 623 -0.05 -13.12 -55.15
N VAL A 624 0.29 -14.41 -55.13
CA VAL A 624 -0.06 -15.32 -54.03
C VAL A 624 0.59 -14.88 -52.72
N LEU A 625 1.88 -14.54 -52.73
CA LEU A 625 2.58 -14.04 -51.55
C LEU A 625 1.97 -12.74 -51.01
N GLY A 626 1.61 -11.82 -51.90
CA GLY A 626 0.93 -10.58 -51.51
C GLY A 626 -0.43 -10.81 -50.84
N LEU A 627 -1.20 -11.80 -51.30
CA LEU A 627 -2.49 -12.17 -50.71
C LEU A 627 -2.36 -12.90 -49.37
N VAL A 628 -1.35 -13.77 -49.24
CA VAL A 628 -1.02 -14.42 -47.96
C VAL A 628 -0.58 -13.37 -46.94
N MET A 629 0.32 -12.46 -47.32
CA MET A 629 0.75 -11.36 -46.46
C MET A 629 -0.40 -10.44 -46.06
N LEU A 630 -1.31 -10.13 -46.99
CA LEU A 630 -2.48 -9.30 -46.69
C LEU A 630 -3.42 -9.97 -45.68
N GLY A 631 -3.69 -11.27 -45.82
CA GLY A 631 -4.47 -12.04 -44.85
C GLY A 631 -3.77 -12.15 -43.50
N PHE A 632 -2.44 -12.34 -43.51
CA PHE A 632 -1.63 -12.43 -42.31
C PHE A 632 -1.63 -11.11 -41.53
N THR A 633 -1.24 -9.98 -42.14
CA THR A 633 -1.12 -8.69 -41.43
C THR A 633 -2.46 -8.19 -40.88
N SER A 634 -3.56 -8.53 -41.57
CA SER A 634 -4.90 -8.11 -41.17
C SER A 634 -5.41 -8.86 -39.94
N ILE A 635 -5.15 -10.16 -39.82
CA ILE A 635 -5.60 -10.97 -38.69
C ILE A 635 -4.60 -10.95 -37.53
N TYR A 636 -3.30 -10.89 -37.84
CA TYR A 636 -2.26 -10.87 -36.82
C TYR A 636 -2.34 -9.62 -35.96
N ARG A 637 -2.80 -8.49 -36.50
CA ARG A 637 -3.02 -7.27 -35.72
C ARG A 637 -4.07 -7.47 -34.62
N GLU A 638 -5.28 -7.89 -34.99
CA GLU A 638 -6.36 -8.11 -34.02
C GLU A 638 -5.98 -9.22 -33.03
N GLY A 639 -5.30 -10.27 -33.52
CA GLY A 639 -4.77 -11.33 -32.67
C GLY A 639 -3.69 -10.83 -31.70
N PHE A 640 -2.82 -9.93 -32.11
CA PHE A 640 -1.79 -9.31 -31.26
C PHE A 640 -2.43 -8.45 -30.17
N GLU A 641 -3.42 -7.61 -30.52
CA GLU A 641 -4.19 -6.81 -29.56
C GLU A 641 -4.94 -7.72 -28.56
N THR A 642 -5.60 -8.78 -29.04
CA THR A 642 -6.22 -9.80 -28.17
C THR A 642 -5.21 -10.44 -27.22
N ALA A 643 -4.03 -10.82 -27.72
CA ALA A 643 -2.99 -11.46 -26.94
C ALA A 643 -2.44 -10.52 -25.84
N LEU A 644 -2.37 -9.21 -26.10
CA LEU A 644 -1.99 -8.20 -25.12
C LEU A 644 -3.06 -8.03 -24.03
N PHE A 645 -4.33 -7.84 -24.40
CA PHE A 645 -5.41 -7.65 -23.44
C PHE A 645 -5.62 -8.85 -22.51
N LEU A 646 -5.35 -10.06 -23.00
CA LEU A 646 -5.44 -11.27 -22.19
C LEU A 646 -4.31 -11.42 -21.17
N GLN A 647 -3.18 -10.71 -21.30
CA GLN A 647 -2.06 -10.85 -20.37
C GLN A 647 -2.42 -10.40 -18.95
N ALA A 648 -3.15 -9.28 -18.83
CA ALA A 648 -3.58 -8.77 -17.52
C ALA A 648 -4.42 -9.82 -16.76
N LEU A 649 -5.38 -10.45 -17.44
CA LEU A 649 -6.21 -11.51 -16.85
C LEU A 649 -5.43 -12.80 -16.56
N LEU A 650 -4.35 -13.06 -17.32
CA LEU A 650 -3.51 -14.25 -17.18
C LEU A 650 -2.59 -14.16 -15.97
N LEU A 651 -2.17 -12.94 -15.59
CA LEU A 651 -1.41 -12.66 -14.38
C LEU A 651 -2.28 -12.77 -13.12
N ASP A 652 -3.53 -12.32 -13.20
CA ASP A 652 -4.50 -12.29 -12.11
C ASP A 652 -5.06 -13.68 -11.75
N ALA A 653 -5.59 -14.43 -12.72
CA ALA A 653 -6.31 -15.69 -12.46
C ALA A 653 -5.56 -16.97 -12.86
N GLY A 654 -4.36 -16.81 -13.41
CA GLY A 654 -3.56 -17.88 -13.98
C GLY A 654 -4.14 -18.48 -15.28
N PRO A 655 -3.37 -19.37 -15.94
CA PRO A 655 -3.69 -19.84 -17.29
C PRO A 655 -4.97 -20.65 -17.39
N SER A 656 -5.32 -21.41 -16.34
CA SER A 656 -6.41 -22.38 -16.38
C SER A 656 -7.80 -21.73 -16.43
N ILE A 657 -7.99 -20.60 -15.75
CA ILE A 657 -9.24 -19.84 -15.71
C ILE A 657 -9.42 -19.04 -17.00
N VAL A 658 -8.37 -18.35 -17.46
CA VAL A 658 -8.41 -17.57 -18.70
C VAL A 658 -8.66 -18.44 -19.92
N LEU A 659 -8.09 -19.66 -19.99
CA LEU A 659 -8.33 -20.57 -21.11
C LEU A 659 -9.81 -20.92 -21.29
N ARG A 660 -10.57 -21.02 -20.18
CA ARG A 660 -12.02 -21.26 -20.19
C ARG A 660 -12.77 -20.06 -20.77
N GLY A 661 -12.36 -18.84 -20.43
CA GLY A 661 -12.89 -17.61 -21.02
C GLY A 661 -12.56 -17.48 -22.51
N ILE A 662 -11.33 -17.79 -22.92
CA ILE A 662 -10.93 -17.83 -24.34
C ILE A 662 -11.80 -18.83 -25.11
N ALA A 663 -11.99 -20.04 -24.58
CA ALA A 663 -12.83 -21.05 -25.21
C ALA A 663 -14.28 -20.57 -25.41
N LEU A 664 -14.85 -19.92 -24.38
CA LEU A 664 -16.19 -19.36 -24.44
C LEU A 664 -16.31 -18.23 -25.48
N GLY A 665 -15.37 -17.29 -25.49
CA GLY A 665 -15.31 -16.21 -26.47
C GLY A 665 -15.16 -16.71 -27.90
N MET A 666 -14.29 -17.70 -28.13
CA MET A 666 -14.08 -18.33 -29.44
C MET A 666 -15.34 -18.99 -30.00
N VAL A 667 -16.15 -19.63 -29.15
CA VAL A 667 -17.47 -20.15 -29.57
C VAL A 667 -18.36 -19.01 -30.08
N GLY A 668 -18.38 -17.88 -29.38
CA GLY A 668 -19.11 -16.67 -29.82
C GLY A 668 -18.63 -16.13 -31.17
N VAL A 669 -17.31 -16.02 -31.37
CA VAL A 669 -16.71 -15.52 -32.63
C VAL A 669 -17.07 -16.42 -33.80
N ILE A 670 -17.00 -17.75 -33.63
CA ILE A 670 -17.36 -18.72 -34.67
C ILE A 670 -18.83 -18.55 -35.07
N LEU A 671 -19.74 -18.43 -34.10
CA LEU A 671 -21.17 -18.22 -34.35
C LEU A 671 -21.43 -16.90 -35.11
N ALA A 672 -20.81 -15.80 -34.68
CA ALA A 672 -20.93 -14.50 -35.31
C ALA A 672 -20.32 -14.48 -36.73
N GLY A 673 -19.19 -15.17 -36.92
CA GLY A 673 -18.55 -15.37 -38.22
C GLY A 673 -19.46 -16.08 -39.20
N VAL A 674 -20.03 -17.22 -38.82
CA VAL A 674 -20.98 -17.96 -39.66
C VAL A 674 -22.15 -17.05 -40.06
N PHE A 675 -22.71 -16.27 -39.13
CA PHE A 675 -23.82 -15.36 -39.41
C PHE A 675 -23.42 -14.23 -40.40
N THR A 676 -22.22 -13.67 -40.24
CA THR A 676 -21.71 -12.56 -41.07
C THR A 676 -21.43 -13.00 -42.51
N PHE A 677 -20.83 -14.17 -42.70
CA PHE A 677 -20.56 -14.72 -44.03
C PHE A 677 -21.82 -15.19 -44.76
N VAL A 678 -22.89 -15.51 -44.03
CA VAL A 678 -24.20 -15.87 -44.59
C VAL A 678 -25.04 -14.64 -44.96
N LEU A 679 -24.91 -13.50 -44.26
CA LEU A 679 -25.83 -12.35 -44.40
C LEU A 679 -25.36 -11.19 -45.31
N GLN A 680 -24.14 -11.23 -45.85
CA GLN A 680 -23.66 -10.45 -47.00
C GLN A 680 -24.00 -8.93 -47.05
N ARG A 681 -23.83 -8.19 -45.94
CA ARG A 681 -24.01 -6.71 -45.92
C ARG A 681 -22.76 -5.96 -46.40
N LYS A 682 -22.95 -4.89 -47.20
CA LYS A 682 -21.91 -3.97 -47.67
C LYS A 682 -21.79 -2.75 -46.75
N LEU A 683 -20.60 -2.49 -46.20
CA LEU A 683 -20.31 -1.32 -45.36
C LEU A 683 -19.62 -0.19 -46.16
N PRO A 684 -19.93 1.10 -45.91
CA PRO A 684 -19.34 2.24 -46.62
C PRO A 684 -17.93 2.60 -46.08
N TYR A 685 -16.89 2.08 -46.73
CA TYR A 685 -15.49 2.13 -46.27
C TYR A 685 -14.84 3.53 -46.15
N MET A 686 -15.26 4.54 -46.93
CA MET A 686 -14.58 5.85 -46.96
C MET A 686 -14.88 6.74 -45.75
N LYS A 687 -16.07 6.61 -45.15
CA LYS A 687 -16.43 7.37 -43.94
C LYS A 687 -15.79 6.76 -42.69
N MET A 688 -15.58 5.45 -42.69
CA MET A 688 -14.85 4.77 -41.62
C MET A 688 -13.41 5.25 -41.53
N PHE A 689 -12.69 5.41 -42.65
CA PHE A 689 -11.29 5.87 -42.59
C PHE A 689 -11.10 7.25 -41.94
N VAL A 690 -11.99 8.22 -42.19
CA VAL A 690 -11.92 9.54 -41.55
C VAL A 690 -12.28 9.45 -40.07
N ALA A 691 -13.29 8.65 -39.73
CA ALA A 691 -13.67 8.40 -38.34
C ALA A 691 -12.56 7.69 -37.54
N THR A 692 -11.91 6.69 -38.13
CA THR A 692 -10.77 5.98 -37.54
C THR A 692 -9.57 6.91 -37.37
N ALA A 693 -9.30 7.78 -38.34
CA ALA A 693 -8.20 8.75 -38.23
C ALA A 693 -8.44 9.79 -37.12
N PHE A 694 -9.69 10.24 -36.94
CA PHE A 694 -10.06 11.11 -35.83
C PHE A 694 -9.94 10.39 -34.48
N LEU A 695 -10.41 9.14 -34.40
CA LEU A 695 -10.30 8.32 -33.19
C LEU A 695 -8.84 8.07 -32.80
N ILE A 696 -7.96 7.74 -33.75
CA ILE A 696 -6.52 7.59 -33.51
C ILE A 696 -5.89 8.90 -33.00
N GLY A 697 -6.29 10.05 -33.56
CA GLY A 697 -5.84 11.36 -33.08
C GLY A 697 -6.27 11.65 -31.64
N LEU A 698 -7.49 11.25 -31.27
CA LEU A 698 -7.98 11.37 -29.90
C LEU A 698 -7.18 10.45 -28.95
N VAL A 699 -7.01 9.17 -29.31
CA VAL A 699 -6.20 8.21 -28.54
C VAL A 699 -4.77 8.68 -28.31
N LEU A 700 -4.15 9.31 -29.32
CA LEU A 700 -2.81 9.88 -29.18
C LEU A 700 -2.76 11.00 -28.13
N ILE A 701 -3.73 11.92 -28.14
CA ILE A 701 -3.80 13.02 -27.19
C ILE A 701 -4.04 12.48 -25.77
N THR A 702 -4.95 11.50 -25.62
CA THR A 702 -5.22 10.89 -24.31
C THR A 702 -4.00 10.11 -23.80
N MET A 703 -3.32 9.33 -24.65
CA MET A 703 -2.09 8.61 -24.27
C MET A 703 -0.98 9.53 -23.79
N ILE A 704 -0.85 10.73 -24.36
CA ILE A 704 0.18 11.69 -23.92
C ILE A 704 -0.11 12.20 -22.52
N GLY A 705 -1.37 12.48 -22.19
CA GLY A 705 -1.77 12.86 -20.83
C GLY A 705 -1.49 11.76 -19.81
N HIS A 706 -1.86 10.52 -20.14
CA HIS A 706 -1.57 9.33 -19.32
C HIS A 706 -0.06 9.05 -19.18
N THR A 707 0.71 9.19 -20.25
CA THR A 707 2.18 8.95 -20.19
C THR A 707 2.87 10.01 -19.35
N VAL A 708 2.45 11.27 -19.42
CA VAL A 708 2.98 12.32 -18.52
C VAL A 708 2.65 12.00 -17.07
N HIS A 709 1.44 11.51 -16.80
CA HIS A 709 1.05 11.11 -15.45
C HIS A 709 1.85 9.90 -14.94
N ILE A 710 2.07 8.86 -15.76
CA ILE A 710 2.94 7.73 -15.43
C ILE A 710 4.39 8.20 -15.18
N MET A 711 4.89 9.18 -15.95
CA MET A 711 6.20 9.79 -15.71
C MET A 711 6.28 10.56 -14.38
N GLN A 712 5.15 11.08 -13.89
CA GLN A 712 5.04 11.68 -12.56
C GLN A 712 5.01 10.61 -11.46
N LYS A 713 4.27 9.50 -11.68
CA LYS A 713 4.27 8.32 -10.78
C LYS A 713 5.68 7.81 -10.48
N VAL A 714 6.50 7.64 -11.53
CA VAL A 714 7.90 7.15 -11.39
C VAL A 714 8.92 8.20 -10.94
N GLY A 715 8.50 9.42 -10.63
CA GLY A 715 9.38 10.53 -10.25
C GLY A 715 10.31 11.06 -11.36
N TRP A 716 10.08 10.69 -12.63
CA TRP A 716 10.87 11.18 -13.78
C TRP A 716 10.49 12.60 -14.21
N MET A 717 9.32 13.06 -13.79
CA MET A 717 8.81 14.40 -14.07
C MET A 717 8.24 15.01 -12.80
N THR A 718 8.53 16.29 -12.58
CA THR A 718 8.00 17.03 -11.45
C THR A 718 6.50 17.30 -11.61
N LEU A 719 5.79 17.36 -10.50
CA LEU A 719 4.36 17.60 -10.44
C LEU A 719 4.12 19.07 -10.06
N HIS A 720 3.59 19.88 -10.99
CA HIS A 720 3.19 21.26 -10.71
C HIS A 720 1.67 21.43 -10.84
N PRO A 721 0.92 21.35 -9.73
CA PRO A 721 -0.52 21.54 -9.74
C PRO A 721 -0.91 22.98 -10.11
N ILE A 722 -2.02 23.12 -10.83
CA ILE A 722 -2.59 24.43 -11.17
C ILE A 722 -3.48 24.89 -10.02
N LYS A 723 -2.99 25.88 -9.25
CA LYS A 723 -3.71 26.45 -8.10
C LYS A 723 -5.13 26.89 -8.49
N GLY A 724 -6.14 26.30 -7.83
CA GLY A 724 -7.55 26.67 -7.96
C GLY A 724 -8.30 26.00 -9.12
N LEU A 725 -7.71 25.03 -9.79
CA LEU A 725 -8.34 24.27 -10.88
C LEU A 725 -8.69 22.85 -10.41
N ASN A 726 -9.91 22.65 -9.92
CA ASN A 726 -10.44 21.31 -9.61
C ASN A 726 -11.20 20.77 -10.82
N ILE A 727 -10.68 19.70 -11.42
CA ILE A 727 -11.28 19.02 -12.57
C ILE A 727 -11.82 17.66 -12.09
N PRO A 728 -13.02 17.23 -12.49
CA PRO A 728 -13.54 15.94 -12.06
C PRO A 728 -12.65 14.74 -12.47
N TYR A 729 -12.50 13.74 -11.60
CA TYR A 729 -11.66 12.55 -11.85
C TYR A 729 -11.90 11.89 -13.22
N TRP A 730 -13.16 11.82 -13.68
CA TRP A 730 -13.49 11.22 -14.98
C TRP A 730 -12.78 11.89 -16.16
N THR A 731 -12.38 13.16 -16.06
CA THR A 731 -11.62 13.81 -17.15
C THR A 731 -10.20 13.26 -17.26
N GLY A 732 -9.56 12.93 -16.14
CA GLY A 732 -8.26 12.25 -16.09
C GLY A 732 -8.36 10.84 -16.69
N LEU A 733 -9.34 10.06 -16.22
CA LEU A 733 -9.55 8.68 -16.65
C LEU A 733 -9.79 8.56 -18.18
N TRP A 734 -10.77 9.29 -18.70
CA TRP A 734 -11.20 9.13 -20.09
C TRP A 734 -10.36 9.92 -21.09
N PHE A 735 -9.80 11.06 -20.68
CA PHE A 735 -9.13 11.99 -21.59
C PHE A 735 -7.66 12.24 -21.26
N GLY A 736 -7.12 11.65 -20.18
CA GLY A 736 -5.75 11.90 -19.71
C GLY A 736 -5.55 13.34 -19.22
N LEU A 737 -6.63 14.05 -18.87
CA LEU A 737 -6.60 15.45 -18.44
C LEU A 737 -6.38 15.54 -16.93
N PHE A 738 -5.14 15.81 -16.55
CA PHE A 738 -4.74 16.03 -15.16
C PHE A 738 -4.49 17.55 -14.94
N PRO A 739 -4.83 18.14 -13.77
CA PRO A 739 -4.66 19.56 -13.43
C PRO A 739 -3.19 19.93 -13.16
N THR A 740 -2.28 19.44 -14.00
CA THR A 740 -0.85 19.73 -13.98
C THR A 740 -0.44 20.46 -15.25
N TRP A 741 0.54 21.37 -15.14
CA TRP A 741 1.03 22.14 -16.29
C TRP A 741 1.66 21.24 -17.37
N GLU A 742 2.32 20.18 -16.94
CA GLU A 742 3.01 19.21 -17.77
C GLU A 742 2.03 18.41 -18.63
N SER A 743 0.93 17.92 -18.03
CA SER A 743 -0.08 17.12 -18.74
C SER A 743 -0.81 17.95 -19.79
N ILE A 744 -1.37 19.10 -19.38
CA ILE A 744 -2.11 20.00 -20.27
C ILE A 744 -1.19 20.54 -21.37
N GLY A 745 0.04 20.93 -21.02
CA GLY A 745 1.04 21.40 -21.96
C GLY A 745 1.40 20.35 -23.01
N GLY A 746 1.63 19.10 -22.58
CA GLY A 746 1.93 17.97 -23.46
C GLY A 746 0.81 17.66 -24.45
N GLN A 747 -0.44 17.60 -23.97
CA GLN A 747 -1.61 17.35 -24.81
C GLN A 747 -1.87 18.46 -25.83
N VAL A 748 -1.71 19.74 -25.42
CA VAL A 748 -1.82 20.89 -26.34
C VAL A 748 -0.73 20.85 -27.40
N ALA A 749 0.52 20.55 -27.03
CA ALA A 749 1.62 20.42 -27.99
C ALA A 749 1.35 19.32 -29.02
N ALA A 750 0.82 18.18 -28.59
CA ALA A 750 0.43 17.07 -29.45
C ALA A 750 -0.70 17.44 -30.43
N ALA A 751 -1.75 18.08 -29.93
CA ALA A 751 -2.87 18.55 -30.74
C ALA A 751 -2.39 19.55 -31.81
N VAL A 752 -1.53 20.50 -31.43
CA VAL A 752 -0.91 21.46 -32.35
C VAL A 752 -0.04 20.75 -33.39
N PHE A 753 0.70 19.71 -33.01
CA PHE A 753 1.51 18.93 -33.94
C PHE A 753 0.64 18.19 -34.98
N VAL A 754 -0.41 17.48 -34.54
CA VAL A 754 -1.32 16.73 -35.42
C VAL A 754 -2.06 17.69 -36.37
N ILE A 755 -2.68 18.73 -35.82
CA ILE A 755 -3.45 19.71 -36.59
C ILE A 755 -2.51 20.51 -37.53
N GLY A 756 -1.35 20.92 -37.02
CA GLY A 756 -0.32 21.62 -37.78
C GLY A 756 0.21 20.79 -38.95
N SER A 757 0.46 19.49 -38.75
CA SER A 757 0.89 18.58 -39.81
C SER A 757 -0.14 18.45 -40.93
N TYR A 758 -1.44 18.42 -40.58
CA TYR A 758 -2.55 18.38 -41.53
C TYR A 758 -2.61 19.66 -42.38
N TYR A 759 -2.61 20.83 -41.75
CA TYR A 759 -2.69 22.12 -42.47
C TYR A 759 -1.43 22.40 -43.28
N LEU A 760 -0.24 22.01 -42.80
CA LEU A 760 1.00 22.14 -43.55
C LEU A 760 0.96 21.27 -44.82
N ALA A 761 0.46 20.03 -44.72
CA ALA A 761 0.27 19.14 -45.86
C ALA A 761 -0.76 19.69 -46.87
N GLU A 762 -1.81 20.37 -46.40
CA GLU A 762 -2.80 21.04 -47.25
C GLU A 762 -2.22 22.29 -47.95
N PHE A 763 -1.42 23.09 -47.25
CA PHE A 763 -0.74 24.26 -47.79
C PHE A 763 0.23 23.90 -48.93
N TYR A 764 1.01 22.83 -48.76
CA TYR A 764 1.90 22.33 -49.82
C TYR A 764 1.12 21.90 -51.08
N ARG A 765 -0.06 21.27 -50.93
CA ARG A 765 -0.94 20.92 -52.07
C ARG A 765 -1.45 22.14 -52.80
N HIS A 766 -1.91 23.16 -52.08
CA HIS A 766 -2.46 24.36 -52.70
C HIS A 766 -1.42 25.03 -53.58
N ARG A 767 -0.18 25.15 -53.08
CA ARG A 767 0.95 25.73 -53.81
C ARG A 767 1.36 24.89 -55.02
N GLU A 768 1.33 23.57 -54.91
CA GLU A 768 1.65 22.67 -56.01
C GLU A 768 0.56 22.62 -57.10
N ARG A 769 -0.71 22.64 -56.70
CA ARG A 769 -1.87 22.78 -57.60
C ARG A 769 -1.85 24.12 -58.32
N GLU A 770 -1.50 25.21 -57.65
CA GLU A 770 -1.33 26.53 -58.28
C GLU A 770 -0.17 26.53 -59.29
N LYS A 771 1.00 25.98 -58.94
CA LYS A 771 2.13 25.84 -59.89
C LYS A 771 1.74 25.02 -61.12
N LEU A 772 0.97 23.94 -60.95
CA LEU A 772 0.45 23.12 -62.05
C LEU A 772 -0.58 23.88 -62.89
N ARG A 773 -1.45 24.68 -62.27
CA ARG A 773 -2.42 25.55 -62.96
C ARG A 773 -1.71 26.60 -63.79
N GLN A 774 -0.73 27.29 -63.21
CA GLN A 774 0.12 28.27 -63.91
C GLN A 774 0.88 27.63 -65.09
N LYS A 775 1.45 26.42 -64.93
CA LYS A 775 2.09 25.68 -66.04
C LYS A 775 1.10 25.31 -67.16
N ARG A 776 -0.13 24.92 -66.81
CA ARG A 776 -1.19 24.60 -67.80
C ARG A 776 -1.67 25.84 -68.54
N GLU A 777 -1.81 26.96 -67.84
CA GLU A 777 -2.17 28.25 -68.43
C GLU A 777 -1.04 28.78 -69.35
N ALA A 778 0.22 28.67 -68.94
CA ALA A 778 1.38 29.01 -69.77
C ALA A 778 1.44 28.17 -71.06
N ARG A 779 1.24 26.84 -70.97
CA ARG A 779 1.17 25.96 -72.15
C ARG A 779 -0.02 26.27 -73.06
N LYS A 780 -1.17 26.70 -72.50
CA LYS A 780 -2.32 27.14 -73.31
C LYS A 780 -2.00 28.43 -74.06
N ARG A 781 -1.35 29.41 -73.43
CA ARG A 781 -0.91 30.66 -74.07
C ARG A 781 0.11 30.40 -75.19
N GLU A 782 1.06 29.50 -74.95
CA GLU A 782 2.07 29.11 -75.93
C GLU A 782 1.46 28.39 -77.16
N ARG A 783 0.42 27.56 -76.95
CA ARG A 783 -0.34 26.92 -78.03
C ARG A 783 -1.20 27.91 -78.81
N ALA A 784 -1.80 28.90 -78.14
CA ALA A 784 -2.58 29.95 -78.80
C ALA A 784 -1.69 30.89 -79.65
N ALA A 785 -0.47 31.20 -79.19
CA ALA A 785 0.49 32.00 -79.96
C ALA A 785 0.98 31.29 -81.23
N LYS A 786 1.06 29.95 -81.23
CA LYS A 786 1.42 29.14 -82.40
C LYS A 786 0.28 28.92 -83.41
N GLN A 787 -0.95 29.29 -83.08
CA GLN A 787 -2.10 29.22 -84.00
C GLN A 787 -2.41 30.56 -84.68
N ASN A 788 -1.80 31.66 -84.23
CA ASN A 788 -1.94 33.02 -84.78
C ASN A 788 -0.71 33.47 -85.61
N LEU A 789 0.22 32.55 -85.87
CA LEU A 789 1.33 32.64 -86.83
C LEU A 789 1.04 31.64 -87.94
#